data_AF-A0A4S4BMB7-F1
#
_entry.id   AF-A0A4S4BMB7-F1
#
_cell.length_a   1.000
_cell.length_b   1.000
_cell.length_c   1.000
_cell.angle_alpha   90.00
_cell.angle_beta   90.00
_cell.angle_gamma   90.00
#
_symmetry.space_group_name_H-M   'P 1'
#
loop_
_entity.id
_entity.type
_entity.pdbx_description
1 polymer ?
#
loop_
_entity_poly.entity_id
_entity_poly.type
_entity_poly.pdbx_seq_one_letter_code
_entity_poly.pdbx_strand_id
1 'polypeptide(L)'
;MNLRDQMMLWNQVYIRIIDIRVASMGQGEALRSYLLPSSAFFYVIRGKATVSMDGTPKEAGRFHVLHGGKGLCLDVEAEEALEYGFIFYKAVLPLKSRPELIDRVERDNPFRLQYAFAPTHPLALHGLVEAMASGWRGGGGAELLRVRTTFYQFVSELLAQMEERDVRPTKPDLAEQAARYLKERYKEPITLDSLAAALDCNPRQLLRLFKSGKRTSPIDYLIRVRMDRAKELLRDTDCTLREIAESVGYSDSYYFSRMFKKLEGTAPTVYQERARSQRLGRAHRPHNPLPLSAYPIAARRARRYIENDHDIHSQYVGGKRATMHRNRNRTFRSSMAAAMLLCILVLASACGAGGNANSNASSAPETAAATASQASASASPAGASAEATRVVKHAMGETELTGVPQRVVILTNEGTEALLALGVKPIGAVSSWVGDPWYDFIKDDMQDVTVVGDELQPNLELIAGLKPDLIVGNKARQEKIYEQLKEIAPTVFSEDLGGDWKTNFKLYSEAVGKQAEGEAALAAYEERIASLKEKLGDKLSTQVSVVRFSASQVRIYQKQSFSGAILNELGFARPASQDKDSSIEVMSKETIPSMDGDVLFYFVTRVAGKNDADLVVKEWQDDPLFRNLNAAKANKVIEVDEAIWNSSGGIEAANLLLDELEKYFEAN
;
A
#
# COMPACT_ATOMS: atom_id res chain seq x y z
N MET A 1 -18.06 -1.73 -34.37
CA MET A 1 -19.46 -1.60 -33.92
C MET A 1 -20.19 -0.73 -34.92
N ASN A 2 -21.33 -1.18 -35.46
CA ASN A 2 -22.13 -0.36 -36.37
C ASN A 2 -22.87 0.75 -35.58
N LEU A 3 -23.36 1.78 -36.26
CA LEU A 3 -24.01 2.93 -35.61
C LEU A 3 -25.28 2.54 -34.83
N ARG A 4 -26.07 1.61 -35.37
CA ARG A 4 -27.31 1.10 -34.76
C ARG A 4 -27.04 0.52 -33.36
N ASP A 5 -25.96 -0.23 -33.20
CA ASP A 5 -25.54 -0.79 -31.92
C ASP A 5 -25.10 0.33 -30.94
N GLN A 6 -24.44 1.40 -31.43
CA GLN A 6 -24.09 2.54 -30.58
C GLN A 6 -25.34 3.26 -30.08
N MET A 7 -26.28 3.57 -30.98
CA MET A 7 -27.54 4.24 -30.65
C MET A 7 -28.36 3.43 -29.63
N MET A 8 -28.41 2.11 -29.79
CA MET A 8 -29.06 1.24 -28.81
C MET A 8 -28.45 1.43 -27.41
N LEU A 9 -27.13 1.45 -27.30
CA LEU A 9 -26.45 1.61 -26.01
C LEU A 9 -26.61 3.02 -25.42
N TRP A 10 -26.56 4.06 -26.26
CA TRP A 10 -26.85 5.44 -25.85
C TRP A 10 -28.26 5.60 -25.28
N ASN A 11 -29.25 4.87 -25.81
CA ASN A 11 -30.63 4.89 -25.32
C ASN A 11 -30.85 4.12 -24.02
N GLN A 12 -29.89 3.30 -23.59
CA GLN A 12 -30.02 2.43 -22.41
C GLN A 12 -29.25 2.96 -21.19
N VAL A 13 -28.50 4.05 -21.34
CA VAL A 13 -27.69 4.62 -20.26
C VAL A 13 -28.24 5.94 -19.75
N TYR A 14 -28.04 6.18 -18.46
CA TYR A 14 -28.17 7.49 -17.87
C TYR A 14 -26.85 8.27 -18.02
N ILE A 15 -26.92 9.50 -18.53
CA ILE A 15 -25.74 10.36 -18.65
C ILE A 15 -25.71 11.37 -17.51
N ARG A 16 -24.60 11.35 -16.77
CA ARG A 16 -24.24 12.41 -15.82
C ARG A 16 -23.19 13.30 -16.46
N ILE A 17 -23.56 14.53 -16.81
CA ILE A 17 -22.60 15.57 -17.21
C ILE A 17 -21.80 15.96 -15.96
N ILE A 18 -20.48 15.87 -16.08
CA ILE A 18 -19.54 16.14 -15.00
C ILE A 18 -19.09 17.59 -15.04
N ASP A 19 -18.75 18.09 -16.24
CA ASP A 19 -18.26 19.44 -16.42
C ASP A 19 -18.33 19.88 -17.88
N ILE A 20 -18.52 21.18 -18.12
CA ILE A 20 -18.46 21.80 -19.44
C ILE A 20 -17.59 23.05 -19.36
N ARG A 21 -16.50 23.07 -20.12
CA ARG A 21 -15.52 24.16 -20.11
C ARG A 21 -15.32 24.69 -21.51
N VAL A 22 -15.12 26.00 -21.62
CA VAL A 22 -14.62 26.65 -22.83
C VAL A 22 -13.35 27.37 -22.45
N ALA A 23 -12.29 27.18 -23.24
CA ALA A 23 -10.97 27.72 -22.98
C ALA A 23 -10.29 28.14 -24.30
N SER A 24 -9.21 28.90 -24.17
CA SER A 24 -8.39 29.35 -25.29
C SER A 24 -6.92 29.03 -25.05
N MET A 25 -6.18 28.75 -26.12
CA MET A 25 -4.74 28.57 -26.15
C MET A 25 -4.11 29.53 -27.16
N GLY A 26 -2.99 30.14 -26.77
CA GLY A 26 -2.14 30.92 -27.66
C GLY A 26 -1.36 30.04 -28.64
N GLN A 27 -0.82 30.65 -29.70
CA GLN A 27 0.04 29.93 -30.64
C GLN A 27 1.27 29.33 -29.93
N GLY A 28 1.55 28.05 -30.18
CA GLY A 28 2.66 27.32 -29.57
C GLY A 28 2.39 26.83 -28.14
N GLU A 29 1.27 27.19 -27.53
CA GLU A 29 0.86 26.58 -26.27
C GLU A 29 0.43 25.12 -26.50
N ALA A 30 0.71 24.27 -25.52
CA ALA A 30 0.41 22.85 -25.62
C ALA A 30 -0.19 22.29 -24.32
N LEU A 31 -1.24 21.50 -24.47
CA LEU A 31 -1.73 20.56 -23.48
C LEU A 31 -1.00 19.24 -23.72
N ARG A 32 -0.13 18.80 -22.80
CA ARG A 32 0.68 17.58 -22.96
C ARG A 32 0.28 16.52 -21.95
N SER A 33 0.22 15.27 -22.41
CA SER A 33 -0.07 14.09 -21.60
C SER A 33 -1.32 14.23 -20.72
N TYR A 34 -2.37 14.90 -21.23
CA TYR A 34 -3.57 15.14 -20.46
C TYR A 34 -4.44 13.88 -20.42
N LEU A 35 -4.48 13.23 -19.25
CA LEU A 35 -5.32 12.07 -19.02
C LEU A 35 -6.75 12.52 -18.76
N LEU A 36 -7.68 12.08 -19.60
CA LEU A 36 -9.09 12.43 -19.43
C LEU A 36 -9.64 11.86 -18.10
N PRO A 37 -10.17 12.71 -17.19
CA PRO A 37 -10.69 12.25 -15.89
C PRO A 37 -12.03 11.51 -16.01
N SER A 38 -12.76 11.74 -17.10
CA SER A 38 -13.97 11.01 -17.50
C SER A 38 -14.04 10.94 -19.02
N SER A 39 -15.02 10.22 -19.58
CA SER A 39 -15.29 10.33 -21.02
C SER A 39 -15.59 11.78 -21.39
N ALA A 40 -15.10 12.22 -22.54
CA ALA A 40 -15.21 13.61 -22.93
C ALA A 40 -15.32 13.79 -24.44
N PHE A 41 -15.99 14.87 -24.83
CA PHE A 41 -15.86 15.47 -26.15
C PHE A 41 -14.93 16.69 -26.06
N PHE A 42 -13.99 16.78 -27.00
CA PHE A 42 -13.20 17.97 -27.26
C PHE A 42 -13.66 18.57 -28.59
N TYR A 43 -14.09 19.82 -28.55
CA TYR A 43 -14.68 20.53 -29.69
C TYR A 43 -13.86 21.76 -30.01
N VAL A 44 -13.27 21.84 -31.20
CA VAL A 44 -12.57 23.04 -31.65
C VAL A 44 -13.61 24.08 -32.08
N ILE A 45 -13.66 25.23 -31.43
CA ILE A 45 -14.56 26.34 -31.78
C ILE A 45 -13.92 27.18 -32.89
N ARG A 46 -12.67 27.59 -32.69
CA ARG A 46 -11.88 28.40 -33.63
C ARG A 46 -10.42 27.99 -33.58
N GLY A 47 -9.70 28.28 -34.66
CA GLY A 47 -8.27 28.03 -34.77
C GLY A 47 -7.94 26.65 -35.34
N LYS A 48 -6.67 26.29 -35.16
CA LYS A 48 -6.06 25.08 -35.66
C LYS A 48 -5.05 24.54 -34.65
N ALA A 49 -5.04 23.23 -34.46
CA ALA A 49 -4.11 22.54 -33.60
C ALA A 49 -3.71 21.19 -34.18
N THR A 50 -2.52 20.73 -33.81
CA THR A 50 -2.16 19.32 -33.90
C THR A 50 -2.66 18.62 -32.63
N VAL A 51 -3.50 17.59 -32.80
CA VAL A 51 -4.10 16.83 -31.70
C VAL A 51 -3.73 15.37 -31.80
N SER A 52 -3.31 14.78 -30.69
CA SER A 52 -2.91 13.38 -30.58
C SER A 52 -3.79 12.68 -29.56
N MET A 53 -4.47 11.62 -29.99
CA MET A 53 -5.12 10.65 -29.11
C MET A 53 -4.24 9.41 -29.06
N ASP A 54 -3.66 9.12 -27.90
CA ASP A 54 -2.72 8.01 -27.73
C ASP A 54 -1.53 8.02 -28.71
N GLY A 55 -0.92 9.19 -28.92
CA GLY A 55 0.35 9.33 -29.64
C GLY A 55 0.24 9.33 -31.16
N THR A 56 -0.96 9.31 -31.74
CA THR A 56 -1.15 9.47 -33.18
C THR A 56 -1.57 10.91 -33.49
N PRO A 57 -0.63 11.79 -33.89
CA PRO A 57 -0.94 13.19 -34.17
C PRO A 57 -1.80 13.31 -35.44
N LYS A 58 -2.79 14.19 -35.37
CA LYS A 58 -3.68 14.56 -36.47
C LYS A 58 -3.93 16.05 -36.42
N GLU A 59 -4.12 16.63 -37.59
CA GLU A 59 -4.53 18.03 -37.70
C GLU A 59 -6.01 18.16 -37.29
N ALA A 60 -6.32 19.16 -36.46
CA ALA A 60 -7.67 19.52 -36.05
C ALA A 60 -7.88 21.02 -36.26
N GLY A 61 -8.66 21.37 -37.28
CA GLY A 61 -9.11 22.73 -37.54
C GLY A 61 -10.44 23.05 -36.86
N ARG A 62 -10.97 24.26 -37.10
CA ARG A 62 -12.29 24.69 -36.62
C ARG A 62 -13.37 23.61 -36.76
N PHE A 63 -14.21 23.52 -35.74
CA PHE A 63 -15.33 22.59 -35.60
C PHE A 63 -14.97 21.10 -35.52
N HIS A 64 -13.69 20.73 -35.48
CA HIS A 64 -13.33 19.33 -35.25
C HIS A 64 -13.87 18.84 -33.90
N VAL A 65 -14.44 17.64 -33.93
CA VAL A 65 -14.90 16.93 -32.74
C VAL A 65 -13.99 15.74 -32.52
N LEU A 66 -13.52 15.60 -31.30
CA LEU A 66 -12.81 14.43 -30.81
C LEU A 66 -13.58 13.84 -29.63
N HIS A 67 -13.54 12.52 -29.51
CA HIS A 67 -14.11 11.81 -28.38
C HIS A 67 -13.12 10.80 -27.83
N GLY A 68 -13.08 10.71 -26.50
CA GLY A 68 -12.24 9.79 -25.76
C GLY A 68 -12.89 9.30 -24.48
N GLY A 69 -12.61 8.06 -24.10
CA GLY A 69 -12.96 7.54 -22.79
C GLY A 69 -12.05 8.06 -21.68
N LYS A 70 -12.46 7.84 -20.43
CA LYS A 70 -11.61 8.05 -19.25
C LYS A 70 -10.26 7.33 -19.42
N GLY A 71 -9.18 8.00 -19.08
CA GLY A 71 -7.81 7.47 -19.20
C GLY A 71 -7.18 7.61 -20.58
N LEU A 72 -7.90 8.11 -21.59
CA LEU A 72 -7.27 8.54 -22.85
C LEU A 72 -6.22 9.62 -22.56
N CYS A 73 -5.04 9.47 -23.15
CA CYS A 73 -4.02 10.50 -23.16
C CYS A 73 -4.21 11.41 -24.38
N LEU A 74 -4.50 12.69 -24.11
CA LEU A 74 -4.74 13.72 -25.11
C LEU A 74 -3.58 14.72 -25.10
N ASP A 75 -2.95 14.92 -26.27
CA ASP A 75 -2.05 16.04 -26.51
C ASP A 75 -2.69 17.01 -27.51
N VAL A 76 -2.59 18.31 -27.23
CA VAL A 76 -3.06 19.39 -28.12
C VAL A 76 -1.94 20.41 -28.21
N GLU A 77 -1.49 20.72 -29.41
CA GLU A 77 -0.52 21.79 -29.66
C GLU A 77 -1.14 22.80 -30.63
N ALA A 78 -1.30 24.04 -30.17
CA ALA A 78 -1.96 25.09 -30.93
C ALA A 78 -1.04 25.64 -32.03
N GLU A 79 -1.44 25.49 -33.30
CA GLU A 79 -0.70 26.03 -34.45
C GLU A 79 -0.97 27.53 -34.65
N GLU A 80 -2.15 27.97 -34.22
CA GLU A 80 -2.61 29.36 -34.15
C GLU A 80 -3.46 29.55 -32.89
N ALA A 81 -4.01 30.74 -32.67
CA ALA A 81 -4.92 30.99 -31.55
C ALA A 81 -6.12 30.02 -31.61
N LEU A 82 -6.24 29.16 -30.59
CA LEU A 82 -7.19 28.05 -30.54
C LEU A 82 -8.24 28.35 -29.47
N GLU A 83 -9.52 28.27 -29.84
CA GLU A 83 -10.63 28.29 -28.89
C GLU A 83 -11.32 26.92 -28.94
N TYR A 84 -11.56 26.30 -27.79
CA TYR A 84 -12.10 24.95 -27.72
C TYR A 84 -13.00 24.74 -26.50
N GLY A 85 -13.85 23.72 -26.60
CA GLY A 85 -14.73 23.28 -25.52
C GLY A 85 -14.45 21.84 -25.10
N PHE A 86 -14.53 21.57 -23.80
CA PHE A 86 -14.62 20.23 -23.24
C PHE A 86 -16.02 19.97 -22.71
N ILE A 87 -16.56 18.79 -23.00
CA ILE A 87 -17.81 18.29 -22.41
C ILE A 87 -17.51 16.95 -21.75
N PHE A 88 -17.38 16.94 -20.43
CA PHE A 88 -17.09 15.77 -19.62
C PHE A 88 -18.38 15.10 -19.16
N TYR A 89 -18.47 13.78 -19.32
CA TYR A 89 -19.64 13.02 -18.92
C TYR A 89 -19.28 11.62 -18.40
N LYS A 90 -20.23 11.03 -17.67
CA LYS A 90 -20.19 9.64 -17.21
C LYS A 90 -21.48 8.94 -17.63
N ALA A 91 -21.33 7.84 -18.38
CA ALA A 91 -22.43 6.94 -18.67
C ALA A 91 -22.62 5.94 -17.52
N VAL A 92 -23.85 5.80 -17.06
CA VAL A 92 -24.24 4.92 -15.95
C VAL A 92 -25.32 3.97 -16.44
N LEU A 93 -25.07 2.68 -16.33
CA LEU A 93 -26.08 1.66 -16.59
C LEU A 93 -27.10 1.61 -15.44
N PRO A 94 -28.40 1.45 -15.72
CA PRO A 94 -29.41 1.22 -14.70
C PRO A 94 -29.09 -0.02 -13.82
N LEU A 95 -29.41 0.05 -12.53
CA LEU A 95 -29.10 -0.99 -11.53
C LEU A 95 -29.66 -2.38 -11.86
N LYS A 96 -30.73 -2.46 -12.68
CA LYS A 96 -31.34 -3.71 -13.16
C LYS A 96 -31.16 -3.90 -14.67
N SER A 97 -29.94 -3.72 -15.15
CA SER A 97 -29.61 -3.96 -16.56
C SER A 97 -29.60 -5.45 -16.86
N ARG A 98 -30.11 -5.84 -18.03
CA ARG A 98 -30.07 -7.25 -18.46
C ARG A 98 -28.62 -7.71 -18.64
N PRO A 99 -28.27 -8.96 -18.27
CA PRO A 99 -26.91 -9.48 -18.46
C PRO A 99 -26.38 -9.30 -19.90
N GLU A 100 -27.23 -9.49 -20.91
CA GLU A 100 -26.81 -9.31 -22.31
C GLU A 100 -26.38 -7.87 -22.64
N LEU A 101 -27.01 -6.88 -21.99
CA LEU A 101 -26.68 -5.47 -22.14
C LEU A 101 -25.34 -5.16 -21.46
N ILE A 102 -25.10 -5.73 -20.27
CA ILE A 102 -23.85 -5.60 -19.52
C ILE A 102 -22.70 -6.18 -20.35
N ASP A 103 -22.83 -7.44 -20.79
CA ASP A 103 -21.84 -8.13 -21.63
C ASP A 103 -21.53 -7.37 -22.92
N ARG A 104 -22.53 -6.67 -23.47
CA ARG A 104 -22.36 -5.88 -24.69
C ARG A 104 -21.63 -4.57 -24.44
N VAL A 105 -21.96 -3.86 -23.36
CA VAL A 105 -21.20 -2.68 -22.92
C VAL A 105 -19.76 -3.06 -22.57
N GLU A 106 -19.52 -4.21 -21.97
CA GLU A 106 -18.16 -4.67 -21.68
C GLU A 106 -17.33 -4.98 -22.93
N ARG A 107 -17.97 -5.54 -23.98
CA ARG A 107 -17.29 -5.88 -25.24
C ARG A 107 -17.11 -4.68 -26.17
N ASP A 108 -18.12 -3.83 -26.27
CA ASP A 108 -18.25 -2.78 -27.29
C ASP A 108 -18.78 -1.48 -26.69
N ASN A 109 -18.06 -0.92 -25.70
CA ASN A 109 -18.44 0.31 -25.01
C ASN A 109 -18.33 1.58 -25.90
N PRO A 110 -19.44 2.20 -26.38
CA PRO A 110 -19.37 3.41 -27.20
C PRO A 110 -18.76 4.61 -26.46
N PHE A 111 -18.92 4.66 -25.13
CA PHE A 111 -18.47 5.75 -24.27
C PHE A 111 -16.95 5.76 -24.08
N ARG A 112 -16.24 4.77 -24.63
CA ARG A 112 -14.78 4.66 -24.63
C ARG A 112 -14.15 4.65 -26.02
N LEU A 113 -14.96 4.64 -27.07
CA LEU A 113 -14.44 4.64 -28.44
C LEU A 113 -13.72 5.95 -28.74
N GLN A 114 -12.71 5.87 -29.58
CA GLN A 114 -11.93 7.03 -30.02
C GLN A 114 -12.28 7.37 -31.45
N TYR A 115 -12.54 8.65 -31.70
CA TYR A 115 -12.76 9.17 -33.05
C TYR A 115 -12.47 10.67 -33.08
N ALA A 116 -12.10 11.16 -34.26
CA ALA A 116 -11.83 12.55 -34.53
C ALA A 116 -12.28 12.86 -35.95
N PHE A 117 -13.11 13.89 -36.14
CA PHE A 117 -13.60 14.27 -37.47
C PHE A 117 -14.12 15.71 -37.53
N ALA A 118 -14.13 16.29 -38.73
CA ALA A 118 -14.79 17.57 -39.03
C ALA A 118 -16.27 17.34 -39.41
N PRO A 119 -17.25 17.87 -38.69
CA PRO A 119 -18.68 17.67 -39.02
C PRO A 119 -19.05 18.24 -40.40
N THR A 120 -20.00 17.61 -41.10
CA THR A 120 -20.56 18.11 -42.38
C THR A 120 -21.39 19.38 -42.17
N HIS A 121 -22.14 19.42 -41.06
CA HIS A 121 -23.01 20.52 -40.66
C HIS A 121 -22.52 21.10 -39.32
N PRO A 122 -21.39 21.82 -39.30
CA PRO A 122 -20.71 22.22 -38.07
C PRO A 122 -21.51 23.22 -37.22
N LEU A 123 -22.35 24.05 -37.84
CA LEU A 123 -23.14 25.05 -37.11
C LEU A 123 -24.21 24.41 -36.22
N ALA A 124 -24.75 23.25 -36.60
CA ALA A 124 -25.73 22.53 -35.79
C ALA A 124 -25.11 22.06 -34.47
N LEU A 125 -23.91 21.46 -34.53
CA LEU A 125 -23.18 21.05 -33.33
C LEU A 125 -22.65 22.26 -32.54
N HIS A 126 -22.15 23.28 -33.21
CA HIS A 126 -21.64 24.49 -32.56
C HIS A 126 -22.70 25.16 -31.68
N GLY A 127 -23.92 25.37 -32.21
CA GLY A 127 -25.01 25.99 -31.45
C GLY A 127 -25.41 25.17 -30.22
N LEU A 128 -25.36 23.84 -30.31
CA LEU A 128 -25.60 22.95 -29.17
C LEU A 128 -24.50 23.04 -28.11
N VAL A 129 -23.23 23.11 -28.52
CA VAL A 129 -22.08 23.29 -27.63
C VAL A 129 -22.17 24.64 -26.90
N GLU A 130 -22.50 25.72 -27.60
CA GLU A 130 -22.67 27.04 -27.00
C GLU A 130 -23.84 27.08 -26.00
N ALA A 131 -24.98 26.50 -26.37
CA ALA A 131 -26.15 26.40 -25.50
C ALA A 131 -25.83 25.61 -24.22
N MET A 132 -25.10 24.50 -24.34
CA MET A 132 -24.64 23.72 -23.19
C MET A 132 -23.66 24.52 -22.30
N ALA A 133 -22.67 25.18 -22.89
CA ALA A 133 -21.69 25.97 -22.13
C ALA A 133 -22.32 27.17 -21.40
N SER A 134 -23.31 27.82 -22.03
CA SER A 134 -24.06 28.91 -21.43
C SER A 134 -24.91 28.42 -20.25
N GLY A 135 -25.70 27.36 -20.46
CA GLY A 135 -26.54 26.77 -19.40
C GLY A 135 -25.73 26.23 -18.22
N TRP A 136 -24.55 25.66 -18.48
CA TRP A 136 -23.65 25.16 -17.43
C TRP A 136 -23.13 26.28 -16.52
N ARG A 137 -22.76 27.44 -17.09
CA ARG A 137 -22.34 28.61 -16.32
C ARG A 137 -23.47 29.22 -15.47
N GLY A 138 -24.73 29.05 -15.90
CA GLY A 138 -25.90 29.57 -15.18
C GLY A 138 -26.23 28.81 -13.88
N GLY A 139 -25.83 27.55 -13.74
CA GLY A 139 -25.85 26.78 -12.48
C GLY A 139 -27.24 26.42 -11.88
N GLY A 140 -28.35 26.94 -12.42
CA GLY A 140 -29.70 26.67 -11.92
C GLY A 140 -30.21 25.26 -12.25
N GLY A 141 -31.04 24.66 -11.38
CA GLY A 141 -31.55 23.30 -11.58
C GLY A 141 -32.31 23.09 -12.90
N ALA A 142 -33.10 24.07 -13.35
CA ALA A 142 -33.78 24.05 -14.65
C ALA A 142 -32.79 24.14 -15.83
N GLU A 143 -31.75 24.95 -15.71
CA GLU A 143 -30.69 25.08 -16.72
C GLU A 143 -29.87 23.79 -16.82
N LEU A 144 -29.55 23.13 -15.70
CA LEU A 144 -28.85 21.85 -15.70
C LEU A 144 -29.68 20.73 -16.36
N LEU A 145 -31.00 20.73 -16.19
CA LEU A 145 -31.89 19.83 -16.91
C LEU A 145 -31.86 20.12 -18.42
N ARG A 146 -31.90 21.40 -18.81
CA ARG A 146 -31.80 21.82 -20.20
C ARG A 146 -30.48 21.39 -20.83
N VAL A 147 -29.35 21.60 -20.14
CA VAL A 147 -28.02 21.16 -20.57
C VAL A 147 -28.00 19.65 -20.85
N ARG A 148 -28.63 18.83 -19.99
CA ARG A 148 -28.76 17.39 -20.24
C ARG A 148 -29.55 17.08 -21.51
N THR A 149 -30.68 17.76 -21.74
CA THR A 149 -31.46 17.55 -22.98
C THR A 149 -30.69 17.99 -24.21
N THR A 150 -29.96 19.11 -24.15
CA THR A 150 -29.10 19.60 -25.24
C THR A 150 -27.94 18.65 -25.50
N PHE A 151 -27.39 18.00 -24.47
CA PHE A 151 -26.35 16.98 -24.65
C PHE A 151 -26.86 15.77 -25.44
N TYR A 152 -28.08 15.29 -25.17
CA TYR A 152 -28.66 14.20 -25.97
C TYR A 152 -28.93 14.62 -27.41
N GLN A 153 -29.35 15.87 -27.64
CA GLN A 153 -29.46 16.45 -29.00
C GLN A 153 -28.09 16.49 -29.69
N PHE A 154 -27.05 16.92 -28.99
CA PHE A 154 -25.68 16.95 -29.49
C PHE A 154 -25.20 15.55 -29.90
N VAL A 155 -25.38 14.54 -29.04
CA VAL A 155 -24.98 13.16 -29.37
C VAL A 155 -25.78 12.62 -30.56
N SER A 156 -27.09 12.90 -30.63
CA SER A 156 -27.92 12.47 -31.75
C SER A 156 -27.42 13.06 -33.08
N GLU A 157 -27.17 14.37 -33.10
CA GLU A 157 -26.66 15.08 -34.29
C GLU A 157 -25.25 14.59 -34.66
N LEU A 158 -24.39 14.39 -33.66
CA LEU A 158 -23.02 13.90 -33.85
C LEU A 158 -23.02 12.52 -34.51
N LEU A 159 -23.84 11.58 -34.01
CA LEU A 159 -23.94 10.22 -34.54
C LEU A 159 -24.45 10.21 -35.98
N ALA A 160 -25.42 11.07 -36.33
CA ALA A 160 -25.91 11.21 -37.70
C ALA A 160 -24.82 11.70 -38.65
N GLN A 161 -24.05 12.72 -38.25
CA GLN A 161 -22.95 13.24 -39.07
C GLN A 161 -21.74 12.29 -39.14
N MET A 162 -21.53 11.45 -38.12
CA MET A 162 -20.54 10.37 -38.19
C MET A 162 -20.93 9.32 -39.24
N GLU A 163 -22.22 8.99 -39.35
CA GLU A 163 -22.74 8.06 -40.35
C GLU A 163 -22.54 8.60 -41.77
N GLU A 164 -22.94 9.85 -41.99
CA GLU A 164 -22.81 10.54 -43.28
C GLU A 164 -21.36 10.54 -43.80
N ARG A 165 -20.40 10.66 -42.89
CA ARG A 165 -18.96 10.70 -43.21
C ARG A 165 -18.24 9.35 -43.15
N ASP A 166 -18.95 8.24 -42.91
CA ASP A 166 -18.38 6.90 -42.63
C ASP A 166 -17.25 6.95 -41.59
N VAL A 167 -17.43 7.74 -40.51
CA VAL A 167 -16.43 7.83 -39.43
C VAL A 167 -16.42 6.50 -38.69
N ARG A 168 -15.28 5.82 -38.71
CA ARG A 168 -15.09 4.54 -38.01
C ARG A 168 -14.38 4.74 -36.68
N PRO A 169 -15.06 4.55 -35.54
CA PRO A 169 -14.41 4.66 -34.25
C PRO A 169 -13.43 3.50 -34.01
N THR A 170 -12.34 3.80 -33.32
CA THR A 170 -11.34 2.82 -32.91
C THR A 170 -11.49 2.47 -31.44
N LYS A 171 -11.18 1.21 -31.09
CA LYS A 171 -11.09 0.81 -29.68
C LYS A 171 -9.74 1.29 -29.10
N PRO A 172 -9.68 1.69 -27.83
CA PRO A 172 -8.42 2.05 -27.18
C PRO A 172 -7.50 0.82 -27.11
N ASP A 173 -6.22 1.00 -27.45
CA ASP A 173 -5.19 0.01 -27.16
C ASP A 173 -4.75 0.17 -25.70
N LEU A 174 -5.41 -0.55 -24.81
CA LEU A 174 -5.12 -0.52 -23.37
C LEU A 174 -3.69 -0.92 -23.04
N ALA A 175 -3.03 -1.76 -23.86
CA ALA A 175 -1.64 -2.15 -23.63
C ALA A 175 -0.68 -1.00 -23.98
N GLU A 176 -0.94 -0.28 -25.07
CA GLU A 176 -0.15 0.91 -25.42
C GLU A 176 -0.40 2.06 -24.44
N GLN A 177 -1.65 2.31 -24.06
CA GLN A 177 -2.00 3.32 -23.04
C GLN A 177 -1.29 3.05 -21.72
N ALA A 178 -1.31 1.80 -21.25
CA ALA A 178 -0.58 1.41 -20.05
C ALA A 178 0.94 1.59 -20.20
N ALA A 179 1.51 1.24 -21.34
CA ALA A 179 2.95 1.39 -21.54
C ALA A 179 3.37 2.86 -21.55
N ARG A 180 2.54 3.74 -22.14
CA ARG A 180 2.73 5.19 -22.10
C ARG A 180 2.61 5.73 -20.67
N TYR A 181 1.54 5.37 -19.97
CA TYR A 181 1.34 5.77 -18.58
C TYR A 181 2.54 5.39 -17.71
N LEU A 182 3.01 4.15 -17.82
CA LEU A 182 4.17 3.66 -17.09
C LEU A 182 5.45 4.40 -17.46
N LYS A 183 5.63 4.82 -18.72
CA LYS A 183 6.80 5.60 -19.17
C LYS A 183 6.77 7.04 -18.69
N GLU A 184 5.62 7.68 -18.67
CA GLU A 184 5.49 9.09 -18.26
C GLU A 184 5.57 9.24 -16.75
N ARG A 185 5.02 8.25 -16.01
CA ARG A 185 4.91 8.28 -14.55
C ARG A 185 5.80 7.26 -13.85
N TYR A 186 6.87 6.81 -14.51
CA TYR A 186 7.71 5.71 -14.00
C TYR A 186 8.26 5.93 -12.59
N LYS A 187 8.41 7.20 -12.15
CA LYS A 187 8.89 7.55 -10.81
C LYS A 187 7.87 7.31 -9.70
N GLU A 188 6.58 7.31 -10.03
CA GLU A 188 5.49 7.17 -9.05
C GLU A 188 5.36 5.72 -8.55
N PRO A 189 4.82 5.49 -7.34
CA PRO A 189 4.55 4.14 -6.82
C PRO A 189 3.32 3.52 -7.50
N ILE A 190 3.49 3.06 -8.75
CA ILE A 190 2.41 2.49 -9.57
C ILE A 190 2.20 1.00 -9.23
N THR A 191 0.97 0.64 -8.90
CA THR A 191 0.50 -0.74 -8.77
C THR A 191 -0.34 -1.16 -9.99
N LEU A 192 -0.60 -2.46 -10.14
CA LEU A 192 -1.49 -2.93 -11.21
C LEU A 192 -2.90 -2.36 -11.05
N ASP A 193 -3.41 -2.28 -9.82
CA ASP A 193 -4.75 -1.76 -9.53
C ASP A 193 -4.84 -0.27 -9.78
N SER A 194 -3.84 0.52 -9.37
CA SER A 194 -3.82 1.96 -9.65
C SER A 194 -3.72 2.24 -11.16
N LEU A 195 -2.95 1.44 -11.89
CA LEU A 195 -2.85 1.53 -13.35
C LEU A 195 -4.17 1.18 -14.03
N ALA A 196 -4.82 0.08 -13.59
CA ALA A 196 -6.11 -0.34 -14.12
C ALA A 196 -7.20 0.70 -13.86
N ALA A 197 -7.23 1.29 -12.65
CA ALA A 197 -8.15 2.35 -12.27
C ALA A 197 -7.94 3.64 -13.09
N ALA A 198 -6.68 4.01 -13.36
CA ALA A 198 -6.34 5.16 -14.19
C ALA A 198 -6.82 5.01 -15.64
N LEU A 199 -6.76 3.78 -16.18
CA LEU A 199 -7.22 3.44 -17.54
C LEU A 199 -8.67 2.96 -17.59
N ASP A 200 -9.39 3.07 -16.47
CA ASP A 200 -10.79 2.66 -16.32
C ASP A 200 -11.06 1.20 -16.72
N CYS A 201 -10.12 0.27 -16.50
CA CYS A 201 -10.21 -1.11 -16.96
C CYS A 201 -10.06 -2.12 -15.82
N ASN A 202 -10.43 -3.38 -16.08
CA ASN A 202 -10.26 -4.45 -15.09
C ASN A 202 -8.77 -4.86 -15.01
N PRO A 203 -8.17 -5.00 -13.81
CA PRO A 203 -6.77 -5.42 -13.64
C PRO A 203 -6.42 -6.72 -14.37
N ARG A 204 -7.31 -7.73 -14.35
CA ARG A 204 -7.10 -9.02 -15.04
C ARG A 204 -7.09 -8.86 -16.55
N GLN A 205 -8.02 -8.06 -17.09
CA GLN A 205 -8.08 -7.75 -18.51
C GLN A 205 -6.82 -7.01 -18.96
N LEU A 206 -6.40 -6.00 -18.18
CA LEU A 206 -5.20 -5.22 -18.46
C LEU A 206 -3.96 -6.12 -18.47
N LEU A 207 -3.78 -6.96 -17.46
CA LEU A 207 -2.66 -7.90 -17.38
C LEU A 207 -2.61 -8.82 -18.61
N ARG A 208 -3.76 -9.36 -19.02
CA ARG A 208 -3.87 -10.24 -20.19
C ARG A 208 -3.51 -9.51 -21.50
N LEU A 209 -4.10 -8.34 -21.72
CA LEU A 209 -3.86 -7.54 -22.93
C LEU A 209 -2.41 -7.04 -22.98
N PHE A 210 -1.87 -6.58 -21.86
CA PHE A 210 -0.49 -6.11 -21.77
C PHE A 210 0.52 -7.24 -22.01
N LYS A 211 0.31 -8.42 -21.43
CA LYS A 211 1.15 -9.61 -21.72
C LYS A 211 1.07 -10.01 -23.19
N SER A 212 -0.12 -9.96 -23.79
CA SER A 212 -0.30 -10.27 -25.21
C SER A 212 0.41 -9.27 -26.12
N GLY A 213 0.30 -7.96 -25.83
CA GLY A 213 0.84 -6.89 -26.67
C GLY A 213 2.33 -6.60 -26.44
N LYS A 214 2.77 -6.55 -25.18
CA LYS A 214 4.15 -6.18 -24.78
C LYS A 214 5.02 -7.36 -24.38
N ARG A 215 4.49 -8.59 -24.38
CA ARG A 215 5.21 -9.84 -24.00
C ARG A 215 5.82 -9.83 -22.59
N THR A 216 5.28 -9.02 -21.69
CA THR A 216 5.76 -8.89 -20.30
C THR A 216 4.61 -8.42 -19.40
N SER A 217 4.80 -8.41 -18.09
CA SER A 217 3.80 -7.83 -17.17
C SER A 217 3.96 -6.30 -17.09
N PRO A 218 2.90 -5.55 -16.73
CA PRO A 218 3.02 -4.10 -16.52
C PRO A 218 4.10 -3.72 -15.49
N ILE A 219 4.23 -4.48 -14.41
CA ILE A 219 5.24 -4.21 -13.36
C ILE A 219 6.65 -4.53 -13.86
N ASP A 220 6.85 -5.65 -14.57
CA ASP A 220 8.16 -5.95 -15.17
C ASP A 220 8.56 -4.92 -16.22
N TYR A 221 7.59 -4.43 -16.99
CA TYR A 221 7.80 -3.34 -17.94
C TYR A 221 8.24 -2.05 -17.24
N LEU A 222 7.56 -1.67 -16.15
CA LEU A 222 7.92 -0.52 -15.33
C LEU A 222 9.34 -0.66 -14.78
N ILE A 223 9.70 -1.84 -14.25
CA ILE A 223 11.06 -2.11 -13.76
C ILE A 223 12.08 -1.86 -14.87
N ARG A 224 11.85 -2.36 -16.09
CA ARG A 224 12.76 -2.14 -17.24
C ARG A 224 12.88 -0.66 -17.59
N VAL A 225 11.77 0.07 -17.67
CA VAL A 225 11.78 1.53 -17.92
C VAL A 225 12.62 2.26 -16.86
N ARG A 226 12.46 1.91 -15.59
CA ARG A 226 13.26 2.49 -14.50
C ARG A 226 14.74 2.18 -14.63
N MET A 227 15.09 0.94 -15.01
CA MET A 227 16.49 0.53 -15.21
C MET A 227 17.13 1.18 -16.42
N ASP A 228 16.39 1.33 -17.51
CA ASP A 228 16.86 2.04 -18.70
C ASP A 228 17.20 3.50 -18.37
N ARG A 229 16.33 4.17 -17.60
CA ARG A 229 16.61 5.52 -17.11
C ARG A 229 17.78 5.56 -16.13
N ALA A 230 17.91 4.57 -15.26
CA ALA A 230 19.03 4.48 -14.32
C ALA A 230 20.37 4.31 -15.04
N LYS A 231 20.43 3.52 -16.12
CA LYS A 231 21.63 3.39 -16.95
C LYS A 231 22.04 4.72 -17.59
N GLU A 232 21.08 5.50 -18.07
CA GLU A 232 21.34 6.83 -18.60
C GLU A 232 21.93 7.72 -17.52
N LEU A 233 21.34 7.76 -16.31
CA LEU A 233 21.86 8.59 -15.21
C LEU A 233 23.24 8.14 -14.72
N LEU A 234 23.47 6.83 -14.57
CA LEU A 234 24.77 6.27 -14.18
C LEU A 234 25.85 6.55 -15.21
N ARG A 235 25.48 6.57 -16.49
CA ARG A 235 26.40 6.97 -17.56
C ARG A 235 26.60 8.47 -17.54
N ASP A 236 25.52 9.24 -17.36
CA ASP A 236 25.46 10.64 -17.75
C ASP A 236 25.78 11.65 -16.67
N THR A 237 25.74 11.23 -15.41
CA THR A 237 25.92 12.08 -14.22
C THR A 237 26.93 11.50 -13.23
N ASP A 238 27.39 12.32 -12.30
CA ASP A 238 28.19 11.90 -11.13
C ASP A 238 27.30 11.74 -9.87
N CYS A 239 25.99 11.55 -10.04
CA CYS A 239 25.06 11.35 -8.92
C CYS A 239 25.40 10.06 -8.13
N THR A 240 25.09 10.09 -6.85
CA THR A 240 25.18 8.94 -5.96
C THR A 240 24.12 7.89 -6.31
N LEU A 241 24.36 6.63 -5.93
CA LEU A 241 23.38 5.56 -6.17
C LEU A 241 22.04 5.82 -5.49
N ARG A 242 22.04 6.50 -4.34
CA ARG A 242 20.82 6.88 -3.62
C ARG A 242 20.00 7.88 -4.43
N GLU A 243 20.63 8.95 -4.91
CA GLU A 243 19.96 9.95 -5.75
C GLU A 243 19.42 9.34 -7.05
N ILE A 244 20.19 8.43 -7.66
CA ILE A 244 19.74 7.72 -8.87
C ILE A 244 18.53 6.83 -8.55
N ALA A 245 18.58 6.04 -7.48
CA ALA A 245 17.47 5.19 -7.05
C ALA A 245 16.19 6.00 -6.79
N GLU A 246 16.29 7.09 -6.02
CA GLU A 246 15.16 7.99 -5.74
C GLU A 246 14.62 8.62 -7.04
N SER A 247 15.51 9.08 -7.93
CA SER A 247 15.12 9.73 -9.20
C SER A 247 14.43 8.80 -10.20
N VAL A 248 14.63 7.48 -10.08
CA VAL A 248 13.97 6.46 -10.91
C VAL A 248 12.82 5.75 -10.21
N GLY A 249 12.44 6.18 -9.00
CA GLY A 249 11.24 5.70 -8.30
C GLY A 249 11.46 4.52 -7.34
N TYR A 250 12.69 4.34 -6.83
CA TYR A 250 12.99 3.42 -5.73
C TYR A 250 13.31 4.19 -4.45
N SER A 251 12.65 3.86 -3.35
CA SER A 251 12.95 4.41 -2.02
C SER A 251 14.18 3.74 -1.38
N ASP A 252 14.46 2.48 -1.74
CA ASP A 252 15.61 1.72 -1.23
C ASP A 252 16.69 1.55 -2.31
N SER A 253 17.86 2.16 -2.07
CA SER A 253 19.05 2.08 -2.93
C SER A 253 19.65 0.66 -2.99
N TYR A 254 19.46 -0.14 -1.95
CA TYR A 254 19.91 -1.54 -1.88
C TYR A 254 19.02 -2.44 -2.74
N TYR A 255 17.69 -2.32 -2.63
CA TYR A 255 16.76 -3.00 -3.52
C TYR A 255 17.00 -2.61 -4.99
N PHE A 256 17.17 -1.32 -5.28
CA PHE A 256 17.55 -0.83 -6.61
C PHE A 256 18.82 -1.52 -7.11
N SER A 257 19.87 -1.58 -6.30
CA SER A 257 21.15 -2.19 -6.68
C SER A 257 21.04 -3.68 -6.96
N ARG A 258 20.26 -4.42 -6.16
CA ARG A 258 19.96 -5.84 -6.42
C ARG A 258 19.18 -6.04 -7.71
N MET A 259 18.17 -5.20 -7.96
CA MET A 259 17.36 -5.28 -9.17
C MET A 259 18.16 -4.94 -10.43
N PHE A 260 18.99 -3.90 -10.37
CA PHE A 260 19.90 -3.52 -11.45
C PHE A 260 20.89 -4.65 -11.76
N LYS A 261 21.54 -5.23 -10.75
CA LYS A 261 22.46 -6.37 -10.94
C LYS A 261 21.75 -7.60 -11.51
N LYS A 262 20.50 -7.85 -11.11
CA LYS A 262 19.69 -8.96 -11.64
C LYS A 262 19.40 -8.81 -13.14
N LEU A 263 19.13 -7.59 -13.61
CA LEU A 263 18.75 -7.32 -15.00
C LEU A 263 19.94 -7.06 -15.93
N GLU A 264 20.98 -6.36 -15.45
CA GLU A 264 22.14 -5.96 -16.24
C GLU A 264 23.37 -6.86 -16.01
N GLY A 265 23.30 -7.80 -15.05
CA GLY A 265 24.39 -8.74 -14.72
C GLY A 265 25.59 -8.12 -13.98
N THR A 266 25.63 -6.79 -13.83
CA THR A 266 26.70 -6.06 -13.14
C THR A 266 26.13 -5.08 -12.13
N ALA A 267 26.89 -4.80 -11.06
CA ALA A 267 26.45 -3.85 -10.05
C ALA A 267 26.43 -2.40 -10.61
N PRO A 268 25.52 -1.53 -10.14
CA PRO A 268 25.45 -0.13 -10.58
C PRO A 268 26.77 0.63 -10.45
N THR A 269 27.52 0.41 -9.36
CA THR A 269 28.84 1.01 -9.13
C THR A 269 29.84 0.65 -10.23
N VAL A 270 29.94 -0.65 -10.53
CA VAL A 270 30.81 -1.17 -11.59
C VAL A 270 30.39 -0.63 -12.95
N TYR A 271 29.08 -0.50 -13.18
CA TYR A 271 28.54 0.10 -14.41
C TYR A 271 28.95 1.58 -14.55
N GLN A 272 28.82 2.35 -13.46
CA GLN A 272 29.22 3.77 -13.39
C GLN A 272 30.73 3.95 -13.59
N GLU A 273 31.56 3.15 -12.94
CA GLU A 273 33.03 3.19 -13.10
C GLU A 273 33.47 2.88 -14.53
N ARG A 274 32.83 1.88 -15.17
CA ARG A 274 33.10 1.52 -16.55
C ARG A 274 32.69 2.65 -17.51
N ALA A 275 31.50 3.23 -17.30
CA ALA A 275 31.00 4.34 -18.10
C ALA A 275 31.89 5.60 -17.94
N ARG A 276 32.31 5.90 -16.70
CA ARG A 276 33.22 7.00 -16.37
C ARG A 276 34.59 6.81 -17.01
N SER A 277 35.14 5.60 -16.94
CA SER A 277 36.42 5.25 -17.60
C SER A 277 36.34 5.36 -19.12
N GLN A 278 35.19 5.03 -19.74
CA GLN A 278 34.97 5.18 -21.18
C GLN A 278 34.79 6.64 -21.61
N ARG A 279 34.14 7.47 -20.78
CA ARG A 279 34.01 8.93 -21.00
C ARG A 279 35.37 9.63 -20.91
N LEU A 280 36.14 9.33 -19.88
CA LEU A 280 37.50 9.86 -19.69
C LEU A 280 38.50 9.28 -20.71
N GLY A 281 38.32 8.01 -21.10
CA GLY A 281 39.16 7.33 -22.11
C GLY A 281 38.95 7.82 -23.54
N ARG A 282 37.81 8.43 -23.87
CA ARG A 282 37.61 9.13 -25.17
C ARG A 282 38.29 10.50 -25.23
N ALA A 283 38.68 11.08 -24.09
CA ALA A 283 39.38 12.35 -24.04
C ALA A 283 40.92 12.21 -24.11
N HIS A 284 41.48 10.99 -24.22
CA HIS A 284 42.93 10.83 -24.12
C HIS A 284 43.50 9.64 -24.90
N ARG A 285 43.92 9.86 -26.15
CA ARG A 285 45.19 9.36 -26.74
C ARG A 285 45.58 10.25 -27.93
N PRO A 286 46.87 10.47 -28.26
CA PRO A 286 48.10 10.13 -27.55
C PRO A 286 49.05 11.34 -27.35
N HIS A 287 49.84 11.28 -26.28
CA HIS A 287 51.20 11.82 -26.10
C HIS A 287 51.37 12.33 -24.67
N ASN A 288 51.62 11.38 -23.76
CA ASN A 288 52.43 11.72 -22.61
C ASN A 288 53.53 10.64 -22.46
N PRO A 289 54.79 10.97 -22.76
CA PRO A 289 55.90 10.03 -22.76
C PRO A 289 56.57 10.02 -21.38
N LEU A 290 56.00 9.35 -20.39
CA LEU A 290 56.71 9.10 -19.12
C LEU A 290 56.38 7.70 -18.59
N PRO A 291 57.30 6.73 -18.69
CA PRO A 291 57.15 5.42 -18.07
C PRO A 291 57.59 5.55 -16.60
N LEU A 292 56.67 5.87 -15.69
CA LEU A 292 56.98 5.84 -14.26
C LEU A 292 56.73 4.43 -13.70
N SER A 293 57.81 3.64 -13.80
CA SER A 293 58.33 2.65 -12.85
C SER A 293 57.33 1.77 -12.06
N ALA A 294 57.42 0.48 -12.28
CA ALA A 294 56.69 -0.60 -11.61
C ALA A 294 57.16 -0.91 -10.16
N TYR A 295 57.87 -0.02 -9.47
CA TYR A 295 58.36 -0.27 -8.10
C TYR A 295 58.39 1.01 -7.26
N PRO A 296 57.53 1.17 -6.22
CA PRO A 296 57.70 2.24 -5.25
C PRO A 296 58.76 1.87 -4.19
N ILE A 297 59.72 2.77 -3.98
CA ILE A 297 60.83 2.69 -3.00
C ILE A 297 60.39 3.04 -1.55
N ALA A 298 59.09 3.22 -1.31
CA ALA A 298 58.54 3.39 0.02
C ALA A 298 57.37 2.41 0.24
N ALA A 299 57.43 1.66 1.34
CA ALA A 299 56.33 0.80 1.75
C ALA A 299 55.08 1.66 1.95
N ARG A 300 54.03 1.40 1.14
CA ARG A 300 52.71 1.98 1.36
C ARG A 300 52.23 1.56 2.75
N ARG A 301 52.32 2.47 3.73
CA ARG A 301 51.46 2.44 4.91
C ARG A 301 50.03 2.38 4.39
N ALA A 302 49.35 1.29 4.71
CA ALA A 302 47.93 1.10 4.42
C ALA A 302 47.18 2.32 4.96
N ARG A 303 46.62 3.13 4.05
CA ARG A 303 45.53 4.03 4.42
C ARG A 303 44.37 3.13 4.84
N ARG A 304 44.07 3.14 6.13
CA ARG A 304 42.75 2.74 6.63
C ARG A 304 41.77 3.75 6.07
N TYR A 305 40.93 3.32 5.14
CA TYR A 305 39.65 3.96 4.86
C TYR A 305 38.59 2.94 5.24
N ILE A 306 37.87 3.24 6.31
CA ILE A 306 36.48 2.84 6.48
C ILE A 306 35.71 3.99 5.82
N GLU A 307 35.27 3.78 4.59
CA GLU A 307 34.16 4.54 3.97
C GLU A 307 33.44 3.55 3.04
N ASN A 308 32.15 3.35 3.33
CA ASN A 308 31.16 2.47 2.68
C ASN A 308 31.12 0.98 3.06
N ASP A 309 30.19 0.65 3.96
CA ASP A 309 29.74 -0.69 4.36
C ASP A 309 28.84 -1.38 3.31
N HIS A 310 29.25 -1.40 2.03
CA HIS A 310 28.50 -2.07 0.98
C HIS A 310 29.34 -3.08 0.20
N ASP A 311 29.97 -4.01 0.91
CA ASP A 311 30.50 -5.25 0.33
C ASP A 311 30.30 -6.43 1.29
N ILE A 312 29.15 -7.11 1.17
CA ILE A 312 29.01 -8.49 1.68
C ILE A 312 29.26 -9.44 0.51
N HIS A 313 30.45 -10.03 0.51
CA HIS A 313 30.86 -11.13 -0.33
C HIS A 313 29.97 -12.37 -0.11
N SER A 314 29.29 -12.83 -1.16
CA SER A 314 28.85 -14.23 -1.28
C SER A 314 29.62 -14.90 -2.41
N GLN A 315 30.76 -15.52 -2.09
CA GLN A 315 31.46 -16.45 -2.98
C GLN A 315 30.92 -17.87 -2.73
N TYR A 316 30.26 -18.44 -3.73
CA TYR A 316 30.12 -19.89 -3.89
C TYR A 316 30.37 -20.23 -5.36
N VAL A 317 31.57 -20.70 -5.68
CA VAL A 317 31.83 -21.46 -6.91
C VAL A 317 32.90 -22.51 -6.64
N GLY A 318 32.54 -23.77 -6.90
CA GLY A 318 33.45 -24.77 -7.48
C GLY A 318 34.45 -25.44 -6.55
N GLY A 319 34.09 -26.62 -6.06
CA GLY A 319 34.95 -27.44 -5.20
C GLY A 319 36.30 -27.83 -5.80
N LYS A 320 37.29 -27.89 -4.90
CA LYS A 320 38.34 -28.93 -4.81
C LYS A 320 39.05 -28.79 -3.46
N ARG A 321 39.21 -29.92 -2.77
CA ARG A 321 39.98 -30.05 -1.52
C ARG A 321 41.42 -29.60 -1.74
N ALA A 322 41.92 -28.70 -0.90
CA ALA A 322 43.33 -28.58 -0.60
C ALA A 322 43.51 -28.40 0.91
N THR A 323 44.40 -29.22 1.45
CA THR A 323 44.62 -29.58 2.85
C THR A 323 45.26 -28.47 3.67
N MET A 324 44.84 -28.35 4.93
CA MET A 324 45.45 -27.52 5.96
C MET A 324 46.96 -27.76 6.07
N HIS A 325 47.77 -26.74 5.78
CA HIS A 325 49.12 -26.63 6.32
C HIS A 325 49.13 -25.67 7.51
N ARG A 326 49.10 -26.28 8.69
CA ARG A 326 49.42 -25.71 9.98
C ARG A 326 50.90 -25.34 10.01
N ASN A 327 51.24 -24.06 9.89
CA ASN A 327 52.58 -23.60 10.26
C ASN A 327 52.50 -22.86 11.61
N ARG A 328 52.91 -23.58 12.65
CA ARG A 328 53.22 -23.04 13.97
C ARG A 328 54.45 -22.16 13.81
N ASN A 329 54.34 -20.87 14.11
CA ASN A 329 55.43 -20.19 14.78
C ASN A 329 54.89 -19.26 15.88
N ARG A 330 55.44 -19.50 17.06
CA ARG A 330 55.13 -18.88 18.35
C ARG A 330 55.51 -17.39 18.31
N THR A 331 54.61 -16.54 18.77
CA THR A 331 54.86 -15.57 19.86
C THR A 331 53.51 -15.03 20.32
N PHE A 332 53.24 -15.25 21.60
CA PHE A 332 52.05 -14.85 22.33
C PHE A 332 52.48 -13.68 23.22
N ARG A 333 51.52 -12.78 23.52
CA ARG A 333 51.47 -11.85 24.66
C ARG A 333 52.28 -10.55 24.56
N SER A 334 51.55 -9.44 24.34
CA SER A 334 51.58 -8.24 25.21
C SER A 334 50.84 -7.05 24.56
N SER A 335 49.52 -7.00 24.70
CA SER A 335 48.80 -5.71 24.52
C SER A 335 47.50 -5.62 25.32
N MET A 336 46.98 -6.73 25.83
CA MET A 336 45.77 -6.77 26.65
C MET A 336 46.01 -6.44 28.15
N ALA A 337 47.27 -6.36 28.60
CA ALA A 337 47.62 -5.95 29.98
C ALA A 337 47.79 -4.43 30.15
N ALA A 338 48.01 -3.68 29.07
CA ALA A 338 48.23 -2.23 29.14
C ALA A 338 46.92 -1.42 29.17
N ALA A 339 45.84 -1.94 28.59
CA ALA A 339 44.53 -1.28 28.59
C ALA A 339 43.77 -1.47 29.91
N MET A 340 43.99 -2.58 30.62
CA MET A 340 43.37 -2.83 31.93
C MET A 340 44.04 -2.08 33.09
N LEU A 341 45.32 -1.68 32.95
CA LEU A 341 46.03 -0.90 33.97
C LEU A 341 45.65 0.60 33.95
N LEU A 342 45.18 1.13 32.82
CA LEU A 342 44.79 2.54 32.68
C LEU A 342 43.42 2.84 33.31
N CYS A 343 42.51 1.87 33.33
CA CYS A 343 41.18 2.03 33.94
C CYS A 343 41.17 1.91 35.47
N ILE A 344 42.16 1.22 36.07
CA ILE A 344 42.27 1.06 37.53
C ILE A 344 42.91 2.29 38.19
N LEU A 345 43.70 3.08 37.45
CA LEU A 345 44.36 4.29 37.96
C LEU A 345 43.47 5.55 38.00
N VAL A 346 42.36 5.58 37.26
CA VAL A 346 41.41 6.72 37.27
C VAL A 346 40.37 6.58 38.40
N LEU A 347 40.16 5.37 38.92
CA LEU A 347 39.21 5.10 40.02
C LEU A 347 39.82 5.23 41.43
N ALA A 348 41.11 5.54 41.54
CA ALA A 348 41.83 5.60 42.82
C ALA A 348 42.17 7.03 43.30
N SER A 349 41.63 8.08 42.67
CA SER A 349 41.75 9.48 43.12
C SER A 349 40.54 9.99 43.92
N ALA A 350 39.67 9.08 44.39
CA ALA A 350 38.58 9.39 45.29
C ALA A 350 38.77 8.66 46.63
N CYS A 351 39.59 9.25 47.52
CA CYS A 351 39.35 9.42 48.96
C CYS A 351 40.66 9.62 49.73
N GLY A 352 40.77 10.75 50.44
CA GLY A 352 41.92 11.06 51.29
C GLY A 352 41.66 12.21 52.27
N ALA A 353 40.80 11.94 53.26
CA ALA A 353 40.75 12.44 54.65
C ALA A 353 40.69 13.95 54.98
N GLY A 354 39.69 14.29 55.81
CA GLY A 354 39.65 15.47 56.67
C GLY A 354 38.36 15.50 57.50
N GLY A 355 38.36 14.84 58.66
CA GLY A 355 37.20 14.76 59.55
C GLY A 355 37.05 16.00 60.45
N ASN A 356 35.81 16.31 60.85
CA ASN A 356 35.52 16.64 62.25
C ASN A 356 34.03 16.45 62.57
N ALA A 357 33.79 15.99 63.79
CA ALA A 357 32.52 15.55 64.35
C ALA A 357 31.48 16.68 64.55
N ASN A 358 30.18 16.35 64.51
CA ASN A 358 29.39 16.39 65.75
C ASN A 358 28.07 15.59 65.65
N SER A 359 27.75 14.97 66.78
CA SER A 359 26.52 14.32 67.26
C SER A 359 25.20 14.99 66.77
N ASN A 360 24.03 14.34 66.66
CA ASN A 360 23.32 13.64 67.72
C ASN A 360 22.04 12.92 67.20
N ALA A 361 21.44 12.17 68.10
CA ALA A 361 20.51 11.06 67.90
C ALA A 361 19.01 11.42 67.77
N SER A 362 18.30 10.53 67.05
CA SER A 362 16.99 9.92 67.36
C SER A 362 15.66 10.69 67.36
N SER A 363 14.64 9.91 66.94
CA SER A 363 13.22 9.87 67.35
C SER A 363 12.20 10.81 66.69
N ALA A 364 11.26 10.18 65.97
CA ALA A 364 9.83 10.50 65.96
C ALA A 364 9.17 9.92 67.26
N PRO A 365 7.89 10.18 67.63
CA PRO A 365 6.78 10.68 66.81
C PRO A 365 5.76 11.65 67.51
N GLU A 366 4.71 11.99 66.73
CA GLU A 366 3.29 12.12 67.15
C GLU A 366 2.62 13.48 67.54
N THR A 367 1.60 13.79 66.71
CA THR A 367 0.20 14.27 66.97
C THR A 367 -0.20 15.70 67.38
N ALA A 368 -1.36 16.09 66.79
CA ALA A 368 -2.35 17.14 67.10
C ALA A 368 -2.06 18.59 66.67
N ALA A 369 -3.01 19.46 66.36
CA ALA A 369 -4.37 19.45 65.77
C ALA A 369 -4.80 20.94 65.72
N ALA A 370 -5.48 21.35 64.63
CA ALA A 370 -6.34 22.56 64.48
C ALA A 370 -5.68 23.96 64.71
N THR A 371 -5.95 25.04 63.97
CA THR A 371 -7.23 25.56 63.46
C THR A 371 -6.97 26.78 62.55
N ALA A 372 -7.94 27.07 61.68
CA ALA A 372 -8.35 28.39 61.18
C ALA A 372 -7.56 29.07 60.03
N SER A 373 -8.02 28.75 58.81
CA SER A 373 -8.47 29.68 57.75
C SER A 373 -8.03 31.16 57.83
N GLN A 374 -7.26 31.59 56.83
CA GLN A 374 -7.58 32.81 56.07
C GLN A 374 -7.07 32.67 54.64
N ALA A 375 -8.01 32.78 53.69
CA ALA A 375 -7.76 32.84 52.28
C ALA A 375 -7.15 34.19 51.89
N SER A 376 -6.14 34.19 51.01
CA SER A 376 -6.20 34.86 49.70
C SER A 376 -4.89 34.73 48.91
N ALA A 377 -5.08 34.36 47.63
CA ALA A 377 -4.32 34.72 46.44
C ALA A 377 -2.91 34.14 46.18
N SER A 378 -2.88 33.34 45.10
CA SER A 378 -1.85 33.23 44.05
C SER A 378 -0.45 32.73 44.44
N ALA A 379 -0.20 31.46 44.13
CA ALA A 379 1.12 30.96 43.76
C ALA A 379 0.97 29.83 42.72
N SER A 380 1.70 29.97 41.60
CA SER A 380 1.89 28.94 40.58
C SER A 380 2.33 27.60 41.19
N PRO A 381 1.88 26.44 40.68
CA PRO A 381 2.56 25.20 40.97
C PRO A 381 3.70 25.02 39.96
N ALA A 382 4.91 25.37 40.41
CA ALA A 382 6.13 24.75 39.90
C ALA A 382 6.35 23.46 40.68
N GLY A 383 6.34 22.33 39.97
CA GLY A 383 6.58 21.01 40.55
C GLY A 383 6.15 19.89 39.62
N ALA A 384 6.52 19.96 38.34
CA ALA A 384 6.43 18.82 37.44
C ALA A 384 7.42 17.76 37.92
N SER A 385 6.91 16.61 38.37
CA SER A 385 7.71 15.39 38.46
C SER A 385 8.35 15.14 37.09
N ALA A 386 9.67 14.97 37.04
CA ALA A 386 10.35 14.59 35.82
C ALA A 386 9.72 13.29 35.29
N GLU A 387 8.94 13.39 34.23
CA GLU A 387 8.30 12.24 33.58
C GLU A 387 9.39 11.31 33.07
N ALA A 388 9.33 10.04 33.48
CA ALA A 388 10.32 9.06 33.08
C ALA A 388 10.29 8.88 31.56
N THR A 389 11.44 9.11 30.93
CA THR A 389 11.62 8.90 29.49
C THR A 389 12.08 7.47 29.21
N ARG A 390 11.45 6.80 28.24
CA ARG A 390 11.80 5.44 27.79
C ARG A 390 12.00 5.42 26.28
N VAL A 391 12.91 4.56 25.80
CA VAL A 391 13.13 4.36 24.37
C VAL A 391 12.52 3.03 23.97
N VAL A 392 11.57 3.07 23.02
CA VAL A 392 10.90 1.88 22.48
C VAL A 392 11.54 1.53 21.14
N LYS A 393 11.97 0.28 21.00
CA LYS A 393 12.51 -0.26 19.73
C LYS A 393 11.38 -0.84 18.91
N HIS A 394 11.32 -0.49 17.63
CA HIS A 394 10.22 -0.88 16.75
C HIS A 394 10.67 -1.00 15.30
N ALA A 395 9.77 -1.39 14.40
CA ALA A 395 10.05 -1.76 13.00
C ALA A 395 10.70 -0.64 12.14
N MET A 396 10.58 0.61 12.60
CA MET A 396 11.06 1.80 11.90
C MET A 396 12.22 2.50 12.65
N GLY A 397 12.79 1.85 13.68
CA GLY A 397 13.92 2.35 14.46
C GLY A 397 13.65 2.41 15.95
N GLU A 398 14.06 3.51 16.58
CA GLU A 398 13.87 3.76 18.01
C GLU A 398 13.09 5.08 18.17
N THR A 399 12.11 5.07 19.08
CA THR A 399 11.31 6.25 19.42
C THR A 399 11.38 6.50 20.92
N GLU A 400 11.70 7.73 21.29
CA GLU A 400 11.74 8.18 22.67
C GLU A 400 10.33 8.63 23.10
N LEU A 401 9.83 8.06 24.20
CA LEU A 401 8.52 8.36 24.78
C LEU A 401 8.72 8.91 26.19
N THR A 402 8.17 10.07 26.46
CA THR A 402 8.21 10.71 27.78
C THR A 402 6.87 10.53 28.47
N GLY A 403 6.89 10.04 29.72
CA GLY A 403 5.67 9.85 30.51
C GLY A 403 4.78 8.72 30.00
N VAL A 404 3.52 8.70 30.44
CA VAL A 404 2.50 7.71 30.00
C VAL A 404 1.59 8.38 28.98
N PRO A 405 1.56 7.92 27.71
CA PRO A 405 0.70 8.49 26.68
C PRO A 405 -0.77 8.52 27.11
N GLN A 406 -1.43 9.66 26.93
CA GLN A 406 -2.85 9.87 27.27
C GLN A 406 -3.73 10.05 26.03
N ARG A 407 -3.12 10.36 24.88
CA ARG A 407 -3.77 10.75 23.63
C ARG A 407 -3.26 9.86 22.50
N VAL A 408 -3.61 8.59 22.58
CA VAL A 408 -3.13 7.57 21.65
C VAL A 408 -4.02 7.51 20.40
N VAL A 409 -3.40 7.54 19.22
CA VAL A 409 -4.03 7.20 17.94
C VAL A 409 -3.52 5.83 17.48
N ILE A 410 -4.42 4.96 17.04
CA ILE A 410 -4.10 3.61 16.60
C ILE A 410 -4.50 3.36 15.14
N LEU A 411 -3.57 2.84 14.34
CA LEU A 411 -3.72 2.71 12.89
C LEU A 411 -3.93 1.27 12.42
N THR A 412 -4.24 0.34 13.32
CA THR A 412 -4.58 -1.06 13.00
C THR A 412 -5.74 -1.57 13.85
N ASN A 413 -6.48 -2.54 13.30
CA ASN A 413 -7.56 -3.21 14.03
C ASN A 413 -7.05 -4.03 15.22
N GLU A 414 -6.05 -4.88 15.00
CA GLU A 414 -5.44 -5.69 16.07
C GLU A 414 -4.86 -4.84 17.21
N GLY A 415 -4.27 -3.69 16.88
CA GLY A 415 -3.75 -2.76 17.88
C GLY A 415 -4.87 -2.02 18.61
N THR A 416 -6.05 -1.84 17.99
CA THR A 416 -7.21 -1.24 18.66
C THR A 416 -7.68 -2.15 19.79
N GLU A 417 -7.82 -3.45 19.52
CA GLU A 417 -8.09 -4.45 20.57
C GLU A 417 -7.01 -4.46 21.65
N ALA A 418 -5.73 -4.36 21.25
CA ALA A 418 -4.63 -4.34 22.19
C ALA A 418 -4.74 -3.17 23.19
N LEU A 419 -5.05 -1.97 22.70
CA LEU A 419 -5.24 -0.81 23.57
C LEU A 419 -6.42 -1.00 24.52
N LEU A 420 -7.55 -1.48 24.03
CA LEU A 420 -8.73 -1.74 24.85
C LEU A 420 -8.44 -2.77 25.96
N ALA A 421 -7.76 -3.88 25.63
CA ALA A 421 -7.36 -4.89 26.60
C ALA A 421 -6.38 -4.37 27.67
N LEU A 422 -5.59 -3.34 27.34
CA LEU A 422 -4.68 -2.66 28.28
C LEU A 422 -5.37 -1.54 29.09
N GLY A 423 -6.68 -1.33 28.89
CA GLY A 423 -7.45 -0.27 29.53
C GLY A 423 -7.14 1.13 28.98
N VAL A 424 -6.62 1.21 27.75
CA VAL A 424 -6.31 2.47 27.06
C VAL A 424 -7.34 2.69 25.95
N LYS A 425 -8.18 3.71 26.12
CA LYS A 425 -9.13 4.11 25.07
C LYS A 425 -8.44 5.07 24.08
N PRO A 426 -8.33 4.74 22.79
CA PRO A 426 -7.71 5.64 21.82
C PRO A 426 -8.58 6.87 21.58
N ILE A 427 -7.95 8.01 21.29
CA ILE A 427 -8.68 9.23 20.87
C ILE A 427 -9.03 9.21 19.38
N GLY A 428 -8.32 8.40 18.61
CA GLY A 428 -8.63 8.13 17.21
C GLY A 428 -8.16 6.74 16.79
N ALA A 429 -8.96 6.08 15.94
CA ALA A 429 -8.65 4.76 15.43
C ALA A 429 -9.10 4.63 13.96
N VAL A 430 -8.43 3.80 13.19
CA VAL A 430 -8.91 3.42 11.84
C VAL A 430 -10.17 2.57 11.95
N SER A 431 -11.12 2.73 11.03
CA SER A 431 -12.36 1.96 11.03
C SER A 431 -12.11 0.45 10.86
N SER A 432 -13.04 -0.35 11.40
CA SER A 432 -13.01 -1.80 11.24
C SER A 432 -13.19 -2.24 9.80
N TRP A 433 -12.57 -3.37 9.42
CA TRP A 433 -12.69 -3.90 8.05
C TRP A 433 -14.11 -4.33 7.72
N VAL A 434 -14.84 -4.81 8.73
CA VAL A 434 -16.29 -5.03 8.70
C VAL A 434 -16.93 -4.35 9.92
N GLY A 435 -18.18 -3.93 9.80
CA GLY A 435 -18.87 -3.12 10.80
C GLY A 435 -19.15 -1.68 10.31
N ASP A 436 -19.88 -0.92 11.12
CA ASP A 436 -20.22 0.49 10.85
C ASP A 436 -20.19 1.31 12.15
N PRO A 437 -19.05 1.97 12.49
CA PRO A 437 -17.71 1.83 11.91
C PRO A 437 -16.83 0.77 12.60
N TRP A 438 -17.33 0.13 13.66
CA TRP A 438 -16.57 -0.78 14.53
C TRP A 438 -17.09 -2.22 14.46
N TYR A 439 -16.23 -3.19 14.76
CA TYR A 439 -16.67 -4.56 15.02
C TYR A 439 -17.65 -4.64 16.18
N ASP A 440 -18.59 -5.58 16.12
CA ASP A 440 -19.65 -5.69 17.11
C ASP A 440 -19.16 -5.90 18.54
N PHE A 441 -18.03 -6.60 18.73
CA PHE A 441 -17.48 -6.91 20.05
C PHE A 441 -16.63 -5.79 20.67
N ILE A 442 -16.29 -4.72 19.92
CA ILE A 442 -15.57 -3.55 20.46
C ILE A 442 -16.37 -2.25 20.39
N LYS A 443 -17.52 -2.24 19.70
CA LYS A 443 -18.24 -0.99 19.39
C LYS A 443 -18.63 -0.18 20.63
N ASP A 444 -18.95 -0.85 21.73
CA ASP A 444 -19.40 -0.21 22.96
C ASP A 444 -18.22 0.51 23.66
N ASP A 445 -17.02 -0.07 23.61
CA ASP A 445 -15.81 0.55 24.15
C ASP A 445 -15.31 1.70 23.27
N MET A 446 -15.62 1.65 21.97
CA MET A 446 -15.20 2.61 20.95
C MET A 446 -16.14 3.82 20.78
N GLN A 447 -17.12 4.00 21.68
CA GLN A 447 -17.94 5.22 21.71
C GLN A 447 -17.08 6.48 21.80
N ASP A 448 -17.44 7.54 21.06
CA ASP A 448 -16.71 8.83 21.01
C ASP A 448 -15.28 8.77 20.45
N VAL A 449 -14.79 7.62 20.00
CA VAL A 449 -13.49 7.53 19.31
C VAL A 449 -13.62 8.09 17.89
N THR A 450 -12.69 8.97 17.51
CA THR A 450 -12.71 9.57 16.17
C THR A 450 -12.19 8.58 15.13
N VAL A 451 -12.98 8.32 14.08
CA VAL A 451 -12.52 7.51 12.94
C VAL A 451 -11.51 8.30 12.12
N VAL A 452 -10.27 7.82 12.01
CA VAL A 452 -9.17 8.49 11.29
C VAL A 452 -8.89 7.89 9.91
N GLY A 453 -9.93 7.40 9.23
CA GLY A 453 -9.82 6.71 7.93
C GLY A 453 -9.82 5.18 8.08
N ASP A 454 -9.40 4.48 7.04
CA ASP A 454 -9.27 3.01 7.04
C ASP A 454 -7.81 2.58 7.25
N GLU A 455 -7.60 1.30 7.57
CA GLU A 455 -6.27 0.74 7.89
C GLU A 455 -5.26 0.87 6.73
N LEU A 456 -5.71 0.92 5.47
CA LEU A 456 -4.82 1.11 4.31
C LEU A 456 -4.54 2.58 4.02
N GLN A 457 -5.49 3.45 4.34
CA GLN A 457 -5.44 4.89 4.06
C GLN A 457 -5.87 5.74 5.25
N PRO A 458 -5.04 5.83 6.31
CA PRO A 458 -5.30 6.76 7.40
C PRO A 458 -5.28 8.22 6.92
N ASN A 459 -6.16 9.05 7.48
CA ASN A 459 -6.28 10.46 7.20
C ASN A 459 -5.35 11.28 8.11
N LEU A 460 -4.19 11.69 7.58
CA LEU A 460 -3.18 12.44 8.33
C LEU A 460 -3.69 13.78 8.88
N GLU A 461 -4.61 14.46 8.19
CA GLU A 461 -5.16 15.74 8.66
C GLU A 461 -6.03 15.54 9.91
N LEU A 462 -6.85 14.50 9.93
CA LEU A 462 -7.63 14.13 11.11
C LEU A 462 -6.73 13.72 12.27
N ILE A 463 -5.69 12.92 12.01
CA ILE A 463 -4.71 12.51 13.03
C ILE A 463 -4.02 13.74 13.63
N ALA A 464 -3.55 14.68 12.79
CA ALA A 464 -2.92 15.91 13.26
C ALA A 464 -3.88 16.79 14.07
N GLY A 465 -5.15 16.90 13.64
CA GLY A 465 -6.20 17.65 14.33
C GLY A 465 -6.49 17.13 15.74
N LEU A 466 -6.31 15.83 15.98
CA LEU A 466 -6.50 15.20 17.28
C LEU A 466 -5.37 15.49 18.28
N LYS A 467 -4.21 16.00 17.82
CA LYS A 467 -3.03 16.29 18.65
C LYS A 467 -2.66 15.08 19.55
N PRO A 468 -2.30 13.93 18.96
CA PRO A 468 -1.88 12.76 19.71
C PRO A 468 -0.55 13.00 20.42
N ASP A 469 -0.31 12.27 21.52
CA ASP A 469 1.00 12.16 22.17
C ASP A 469 1.71 10.84 21.86
N LEU A 470 1.00 9.90 21.22
CA LEU A 470 1.54 8.67 20.64
C LEU A 470 0.69 8.26 19.43
N ILE A 471 1.35 7.85 18.35
CA ILE A 471 0.74 7.16 17.22
C ILE A 471 1.30 5.73 17.18
N VAL A 472 0.40 4.75 17.13
CA VAL A 472 0.76 3.34 16.98
C VAL A 472 0.28 2.86 15.61
N GLY A 473 1.14 2.18 14.87
CA GLY A 473 0.79 1.66 13.54
C GLY A 473 1.58 0.41 13.18
N ASN A 474 1.62 0.09 11.89
CA ASN A 474 2.22 -1.13 11.39
C ASN A 474 2.95 -0.86 10.07
N LYS A 475 4.19 -1.33 9.96
CA LYS A 475 5.05 -1.12 8.79
C LYS A 475 4.46 -1.74 7.53
N ALA A 476 3.96 -2.97 7.58
CA ALA A 476 3.34 -3.64 6.42
C ALA A 476 2.14 -2.87 5.83
N ARG A 477 1.52 -1.95 6.58
CA ARG A 477 0.42 -1.11 6.13
C ARG A 477 0.84 0.33 5.82
N GLN A 478 1.58 0.95 6.73
CA GLN A 478 1.76 2.40 6.79
C GLN A 478 3.22 2.86 6.64
N GLU A 479 4.17 1.99 6.26
CA GLU A 479 5.59 2.35 6.10
C GLU A 479 5.79 3.65 5.31
N LYS A 480 5.05 3.82 4.21
CA LYS A 480 5.17 4.98 3.31
C LYS A 480 4.80 6.32 3.96
N ILE A 481 3.98 6.30 5.01
CA ILE A 481 3.52 7.51 5.71
C ILE A 481 4.17 7.67 7.09
N TYR A 482 5.10 6.79 7.47
CA TYR A 482 5.77 6.82 8.77
C TYR A 482 6.43 8.17 9.07
N GLU A 483 7.21 8.73 8.13
CA GLU A 483 7.88 10.03 8.35
C GLU A 483 6.87 11.17 8.57
N GLN A 484 5.73 11.15 7.89
CA GLN A 484 4.69 12.15 8.07
C GLN A 484 3.97 12.00 9.42
N LEU A 485 3.75 10.76 9.88
CA LEU A 485 3.17 10.49 11.20
C LEU A 485 4.12 10.91 12.34
N LYS A 486 5.43 10.67 12.14
CA LYS A 486 6.48 11.08 13.08
C LYS A 486 6.57 12.60 13.25
N GLU A 487 6.24 13.38 12.21
CA GLU A 487 6.12 14.84 12.32
C GLU A 487 4.93 15.29 13.17
N ILE A 488 3.90 14.44 13.34
CA ILE A 488 2.70 14.74 14.13
C ILE A 488 2.94 14.42 15.62
N ALA A 489 3.42 13.21 15.92
CA ALA A 489 3.67 12.73 17.29
C ALA A 489 4.69 11.57 17.30
N PRO A 490 5.28 11.22 18.46
CA PRO A 490 6.06 10.01 18.60
C PRO A 490 5.30 8.80 18.02
N THR A 491 5.96 8.03 17.15
CA THR A 491 5.28 7.01 16.32
C THR A 491 5.99 5.67 16.45
N VAL A 492 5.25 4.63 16.86
CA VAL A 492 5.77 3.27 17.07
C VAL A 492 5.07 2.30 16.13
N PHE A 493 5.85 1.56 15.33
CA PHE A 493 5.34 0.62 14.34
C PHE A 493 5.74 -0.82 14.64
N SER A 494 4.77 -1.74 14.64
CA SER A 494 5.05 -3.18 14.49
C SER A 494 5.50 -3.51 13.06
N GLU A 495 6.11 -4.68 12.84
CA GLU A 495 6.66 -5.06 11.54
C GLU A 495 5.55 -5.61 10.61
N ASP A 496 4.88 -6.69 11.01
CA ASP A 496 3.92 -7.46 10.23
C ASP A 496 2.59 -7.65 10.99
N LEU A 497 1.62 -8.33 10.37
CA LEU A 497 0.28 -8.61 10.90
C LEU A 497 -0.01 -10.12 10.92
N GLY A 498 -1.15 -10.53 11.45
CA GLY A 498 -1.63 -11.91 11.34
C GLY A 498 -1.02 -12.80 12.41
N GLY A 499 -0.14 -13.73 12.04
CA GLY A 499 0.46 -14.68 12.99
C GLY A 499 1.30 -14.01 14.11
N ASP A 500 1.72 -12.77 13.90
CA ASP A 500 2.57 -12.02 14.83
C ASP A 500 1.81 -11.17 15.86
N TRP A 501 0.48 -11.32 15.97
CA TRP A 501 -0.36 -10.48 16.85
C TRP A 501 0.11 -10.45 18.32
N LYS A 502 0.66 -11.55 18.86
CA LYS A 502 1.23 -11.56 20.23
C LYS A 502 2.50 -10.71 20.35
N THR A 503 3.34 -10.70 19.31
CA THR A 503 4.54 -9.85 19.25
C THR A 503 4.13 -8.39 19.17
N ASN A 504 3.12 -8.08 18.35
CA ASN A 504 2.57 -6.74 18.21
C ASN A 504 1.95 -6.26 19.53
N PHE A 505 1.15 -7.09 20.19
CA PHE A 505 0.55 -6.79 21.48
C PHE A 505 1.60 -6.45 22.55
N LYS A 506 2.72 -7.19 22.62
CA LYS A 506 3.83 -6.87 23.53
C LYS A 506 4.42 -5.50 23.24
N LEU A 507 4.71 -5.20 21.96
CA LEU A 507 5.21 -3.90 21.55
C LEU A 507 4.24 -2.77 21.93
N TYR A 508 2.94 -2.98 21.71
CA TYR A 508 1.93 -1.97 22.02
C TYR A 508 1.82 -1.74 23.53
N SER A 509 1.89 -2.80 24.34
CA SER A 509 1.94 -2.69 25.80
C SER A 509 3.15 -1.89 26.30
N GLU A 510 4.31 -2.05 25.65
CA GLU A 510 5.52 -1.28 25.94
C GLU A 510 5.36 0.21 25.54
N ALA A 511 4.80 0.45 24.35
CA ALA A 511 4.58 1.78 23.81
C ALA A 511 3.67 2.61 24.73
N VAL A 512 2.59 2.04 25.26
CA VAL A 512 1.68 2.75 26.16
C VAL A 512 2.07 2.68 27.65
N GLY A 513 3.16 1.99 27.99
CA GLY A 513 3.66 1.90 29.37
C GLY A 513 2.82 0.99 30.28
N LYS A 514 2.23 -0.06 29.69
CA LYS A 514 1.32 -1.04 30.31
C LYS A 514 1.87 -2.46 30.21
N GLN A 515 3.19 -2.63 30.33
CA GLN A 515 3.85 -3.93 30.15
C GLN A 515 3.33 -4.98 31.14
N ALA A 516 3.09 -4.62 32.40
CA ALA A 516 2.61 -5.56 33.41
C ALA A 516 1.19 -6.05 33.09
N GLU A 517 0.29 -5.15 32.69
CA GLU A 517 -1.05 -5.50 32.22
C GLU A 517 -1.00 -6.34 30.94
N GLY A 518 -0.07 -6.04 30.02
CA GLY A 518 0.15 -6.81 28.81
C GLY A 518 0.65 -8.24 29.08
N GLU A 519 1.62 -8.40 29.97
CA GLU A 519 2.11 -9.72 30.40
C GLU A 519 1.00 -10.53 31.06
N ALA A 520 0.18 -9.91 31.91
CA ALA A 520 -0.96 -10.57 32.55
C ALA A 520 -2.03 -11.01 31.54
N ALA A 521 -2.37 -10.16 30.56
CA ALA A 521 -3.34 -10.49 29.52
C ALA A 521 -2.87 -11.65 28.63
N LEU A 522 -1.58 -11.67 28.25
CA LEU A 522 -1.00 -12.77 27.50
C LEU A 522 -0.91 -14.06 28.32
N ALA A 523 -0.56 -13.97 29.60
CA ALA A 523 -0.55 -15.14 30.49
C ALA A 523 -1.95 -15.76 30.63
N ALA A 524 -2.99 -14.94 30.77
CA ALA A 524 -4.37 -15.40 30.81
C ALA A 524 -4.76 -16.10 29.48
N TYR A 525 -4.38 -15.54 28.34
CA TYR A 525 -4.61 -16.20 27.04
C TYR A 525 -3.85 -17.53 26.92
N GLU A 526 -2.58 -17.60 27.36
CA GLU A 526 -1.79 -18.84 27.34
C GLU A 526 -2.37 -19.91 28.28
N GLU A 527 -2.93 -19.52 29.42
CA GLU A 527 -3.66 -20.42 30.32
C GLU A 527 -4.92 -20.98 29.63
N ARG A 528 -5.67 -20.15 28.90
CA ARG A 528 -6.82 -20.62 28.11
C ARG A 528 -6.42 -21.61 27.04
N ILE A 529 -5.31 -21.36 26.32
CA ILE A 529 -4.75 -22.32 25.35
C ILE A 529 -4.43 -23.66 26.02
N ALA A 530 -3.76 -23.63 27.18
CA ALA A 530 -3.38 -24.84 27.90
C ALA A 530 -4.61 -25.63 28.37
N SER A 531 -5.60 -24.93 28.94
CA SER A 531 -6.86 -25.54 29.39
C SER A 531 -7.64 -26.15 28.20
N LEU A 532 -7.76 -25.42 27.10
CA LEU A 532 -8.50 -25.90 25.93
C LEU A 532 -7.79 -27.09 25.26
N LYS A 533 -6.45 -27.10 25.22
CA LYS A 533 -5.69 -28.27 24.76
C LYS A 533 -6.01 -29.54 25.54
N GLU A 534 -6.03 -29.44 26.86
CA GLU A 534 -6.34 -30.57 27.74
C GLU A 534 -7.77 -31.07 27.51
N LYS A 535 -8.73 -30.14 27.41
CA LYS A 535 -10.13 -30.48 27.12
C LYS A 535 -10.32 -31.14 25.75
N LEU A 536 -9.63 -30.65 24.72
CA LEU A 536 -9.78 -31.16 23.35
C LEU A 536 -9.14 -32.54 23.18
N GLY A 537 -8.03 -32.84 23.87
CA GLY A 537 -7.39 -34.14 23.86
C GLY A 537 -7.19 -34.70 22.45
N ASP A 538 -7.72 -35.91 22.21
CA ASP A 538 -7.60 -36.60 20.91
C ASP A 538 -8.23 -35.83 19.73
N LYS A 539 -9.16 -34.90 19.99
CA LYS A 539 -9.80 -34.08 18.94
C LYS A 539 -8.80 -33.17 18.23
N LEU A 540 -7.64 -32.88 18.84
CA LEU A 540 -6.55 -32.13 18.21
C LEU A 540 -5.96 -32.84 16.98
N SER A 541 -6.16 -34.16 16.84
CA SER A 541 -5.77 -34.89 15.62
C SER A 541 -6.65 -34.58 14.39
N THR A 542 -7.77 -33.89 14.58
CA THR A 542 -8.68 -33.47 13.51
C THR A 542 -7.98 -32.47 12.58
N GLN A 543 -7.98 -32.75 11.27
CA GLN A 543 -7.43 -31.85 10.26
C GLN A 543 -8.37 -30.66 10.01
N VAL A 544 -8.02 -29.50 10.56
CA VAL A 544 -8.80 -28.27 10.42
C VAL A 544 -8.40 -27.50 9.16
N SER A 545 -9.36 -27.31 8.25
CA SER A 545 -9.25 -26.47 7.06
C SER A 545 -9.88 -25.11 7.29
N VAL A 546 -9.22 -24.04 6.83
CA VAL A 546 -9.72 -22.66 6.93
C VAL A 546 -9.75 -22.01 5.54
N VAL A 547 -10.93 -21.59 5.12
CA VAL A 547 -11.19 -21.04 3.78
C VAL A 547 -11.84 -19.66 3.87
N ARG A 548 -11.44 -18.74 3.01
CA ARG A 548 -12.09 -17.45 2.85
C ARG A 548 -12.74 -17.34 1.49
N PHE A 549 -14.01 -16.94 1.48
CA PHE A 549 -14.70 -16.51 0.27
C PHE A 549 -14.81 -14.98 0.22
N SER A 550 -14.62 -14.42 -0.96
CA SER A 550 -14.88 -12.99 -1.23
C SER A 550 -15.38 -12.84 -2.66
N ALA A 551 -15.93 -11.68 -2.98
CA ALA A 551 -16.37 -11.36 -4.34
C ALA A 551 -15.26 -11.46 -5.42
N SER A 552 -13.99 -11.31 -5.01
CA SER A 552 -12.86 -11.24 -5.95
C SER A 552 -12.05 -12.52 -6.05
N GLN A 553 -11.95 -13.29 -4.96
CA GLN A 553 -11.06 -14.44 -4.83
C GLN A 553 -11.50 -15.35 -3.69
N VAL A 554 -11.12 -16.62 -3.80
CA VAL A 554 -11.23 -17.62 -2.74
C VAL A 554 -9.82 -18.00 -2.29
N ARG A 555 -9.60 -18.13 -0.98
CA ARG A 555 -8.28 -18.39 -0.40
C ARG A 555 -8.35 -19.49 0.65
N ILE A 556 -7.27 -20.25 0.79
CA ILE A 556 -7.02 -21.09 1.97
C ILE A 556 -5.98 -20.42 2.88
N TYR A 557 -6.15 -20.61 4.17
CA TYR A 557 -5.34 -19.97 5.21
C TYR A 557 -4.33 -20.96 5.79
N GLN A 558 -3.07 -20.53 5.85
CA GLN A 558 -1.90 -21.35 6.16
C GLN A 558 -1.40 -21.04 7.59
N LYS A 559 -0.29 -21.64 8.05
CA LYS A 559 0.14 -21.55 9.46
C LYS A 559 0.51 -20.13 9.94
N GLN A 560 0.98 -19.25 9.07
CA GLN A 560 1.37 -17.88 9.44
C GLN A 560 0.20 -16.87 9.33
N SER A 561 -1.02 -17.35 9.08
CA SER A 561 -2.21 -16.50 9.21
C SER A 561 -2.67 -16.41 10.67
N PHE A 562 -3.56 -15.46 10.99
CA PHE A 562 -4.09 -15.29 12.35
C PHE A 562 -4.71 -16.58 12.93
N SER A 563 -5.76 -17.10 12.28
CA SER A 563 -6.38 -18.37 12.68
C SER A 563 -5.42 -19.55 12.57
N GLY A 564 -4.55 -19.56 11.56
CA GLY A 564 -3.55 -20.62 11.40
C GLY A 564 -2.54 -20.70 12.56
N ALA A 565 -2.11 -19.55 13.08
CA ALA A 565 -1.19 -19.47 14.20
C ALA A 565 -1.86 -19.94 15.49
N ILE A 566 -3.12 -19.57 15.73
CA ILE A 566 -3.88 -20.01 16.92
C ILE A 566 -4.17 -21.51 16.87
N LEU A 567 -4.58 -22.04 15.71
CA LEU A 567 -4.78 -23.48 15.52
C LEU A 567 -3.49 -24.27 15.73
N ASN A 568 -2.37 -23.78 15.22
CA ASN A 568 -1.05 -24.38 15.42
C ASN A 568 -0.61 -24.30 16.89
N GLU A 569 -0.91 -23.19 17.56
CA GLU A 569 -0.65 -23.03 18.98
C GLU A 569 -1.48 -24.01 19.81
N LEU A 570 -2.77 -24.22 19.51
CA LEU A 570 -3.61 -25.26 20.12
C LEU A 570 -3.14 -26.68 19.78
N GLY A 571 -2.38 -26.87 18.71
CA GLY A 571 -1.88 -28.18 18.29
C GLY A 571 -2.86 -28.97 17.42
N PHE A 572 -3.82 -28.29 16.76
CA PHE A 572 -4.67 -28.93 15.77
C PHE A 572 -3.85 -29.40 14.56
N ALA A 573 -4.16 -30.60 14.06
CA ALA A 573 -3.66 -31.06 12.77
C ALA A 573 -4.18 -30.16 11.65
N ARG A 574 -3.39 -29.99 10.60
CA ARG A 574 -3.75 -29.26 9.39
C ARG A 574 -3.69 -30.20 8.18
N PRO A 575 -4.59 -30.06 7.18
CA PRO A 575 -4.44 -30.74 5.90
C PRO A 575 -3.07 -30.41 5.27
N ALA A 576 -2.44 -31.35 4.57
CA ALA A 576 -1.12 -31.13 3.96
C ALA A 576 -1.08 -29.94 2.98
N SER A 577 -2.23 -29.59 2.38
CA SER A 577 -2.38 -28.39 1.55
C SER A 577 -2.31 -27.08 2.33
N GLN A 578 -2.59 -27.12 3.64
CA GLN A 578 -2.67 -25.98 4.57
C GLN A 578 -1.62 -26.00 5.71
N ASP A 579 -0.79 -27.04 5.77
CA ASP A 579 0.35 -27.15 6.68
C ASP A 579 1.64 -26.59 6.03
N LYS A 580 1.60 -25.32 5.61
CA LYS A 580 2.75 -24.64 5.00
C LYS A 580 3.16 -23.43 5.82
N ASP A 581 4.46 -23.13 5.82
CA ASP A 581 5.04 -21.93 6.43
C ASP A 581 4.83 -20.71 5.52
N SER A 582 3.55 -20.37 5.31
CA SER A 582 3.08 -19.21 4.58
C SER A 582 1.80 -18.69 5.22
N SER A 583 1.25 -17.59 4.71
CA SER A 583 0.04 -16.98 5.27
C SER A 583 -1.24 -17.42 4.53
N ILE A 584 -1.25 -17.34 3.19
CA ILE A 584 -2.44 -17.62 2.37
C ILE A 584 -2.06 -18.23 1.02
N GLU A 585 -3.00 -18.94 0.41
CA GLU A 585 -2.91 -19.41 -0.98
C GLU A 585 -4.23 -19.09 -1.73
N VAL A 586 -4.13 -18.55 -2.95
CA VAL A 586 -5.30 -18.20 -3.78
C VAL A 586 -5.75 -19.42 -4.57
N MET A 587 -7.05 -19.66 -4.56
CA MET A 587 -7.67 -20.87 -5.12
C MET A 587 -8.26 -20.64 -6.51
N SER A 588 -8.27 -21.70 -7.31
CA SER A 588 -9.11 -21.84 -8.51
C SER A 588 -10.06 -23.02 -8.32
N LYS A 589 -11.04 -23.19 -9.21
CA LYS A 589 -12.01 -24.29 -9.12
C LYS A 589 -11.30 -25.65 -9.19
N GLU A 590 -10.26 -25.76 -10.01
CA GLU A 590 -9.47 -26.98 -10.19
C GLU A 590 -8.72 -27.37 -8.91
N THR A 591 -8.42 -26.41 -8.04
CA THR A 591 -7.71 -26.64 -6.78
C THR A 591 -8.63 -26.79 -5.56
N ILE A 592 -9.96 -26.84 -5.74
CA ILE A 592 -10.93 -27.11 -4.67
C ILE A 592 -10.54 -28.31 -3.77
N PRO A 593 -10.01 -29.44 -4.28
CA PRO A 593 -9.59 -30.54 -3.41
C PRO A 593 -8.60 -30.16 -2.30
N SER A 594 -7.81 -29.09 -2.49
CA SER A 594 -6.88 -28.57 -1.46
C SER A 594 -7.60 -27.89 -0.29
N MET A 595 -8.90 -27.64 -0.37
CA MET A 595 -9.74 -27.12 0.73
C MET A 595 -10.17 -28.21 1.71
N ASP A 596 -9.96 -29.49 1.38
CA ASP A 596 -10.47 -30.58 2.19
C ASP A 596 -9.81 -30.62 3.57
N GLY A 597 -10.50 -31.28 4.49
CA GLY A 597 -10.08 -31.54 5.87
C GLY A 597 -11.14 -32.40 6.56
N ASP A 598 -10.91 -32.74 7.82
CA ASP A 598 -11.93 -33.41 8.63
C ASP A 598 -13.06 -32.44 9.01
N VAL A 599 -12.72 -31.16 9.14
CA VAL A 599 -13.65 -30.03 9.27
C VAL A 599 -13.13 -28.85 8.45
N LEU A 600 -14.03 -28.14 7.79
CA LEU A 600 -13.75 -26.93 7.01
C LEU A 600 -14.50 -25.76 7.62
N PHE A 601 -13.77 -24.85 8.26
CA PHE A 601 -14.31 -23.56 8.67
C PHE A 601 -14.12 -22.55 7.54
N TYR A 602 -15.17 -21.81 7.21
CA TYR A 602 -15.07 -20.75 6.22
C TYR A 602 -15.69 -19.45 6.69
N PHE A 603 -15.12 -18.34 6.26
CA PHE A 603 -15.69 -17.02 6.48
C PHE A 603 -15.81 -16.26 5.16
N VAL A 604 -16.70 -15.28 5.14
CA VAL A 604 -17.11 -14.57 3.93
C VAL A 604 -16.89 -13.08 4.10
N THR A 605 -16.11 -12.49 3.20
CA THR A 605 -15.94 -11.03 3.16
C THR A 605 -17.10 -10.38 2.45
N ARG A 606 -18.06 -9.93 3.24
CA ARG A 606 -19.27 -9.25 2.77
C ARG A 606 -19.05 -7.74 2.72
N VAL A 607 -19.57 -7.12 1.67
CA VAL A 607 -19.63 -5.67 1.56
C VAL A 607 -21.08 -5.25 1.72
N ALA A 608 -21.33 -4.29 2.62
CA ALA A 608 -22.68 -3.80 2.89
C ALA A 608 -23.43 -3.43 1.60
N GLY A 609 -24.67 -3.93 1.48
CA GLY A 609 -25.52 -3.69 0.30
C GLY A 609 -25.16 -4.52 -0.95
N LYS A 610 -24.21 -5.46 -0.87
CA LYS A 610 -23.87 -6.39 -1.95
C LYS A 610 -24.03 -7.84 -1.50
N ASN A 611 -24.29 -8.73 -2.46
CA ASN A 611 -24.43 -10.17 -2.25
C ASN A 611 -23.45 -10.98 -3.11
N ASP A 612 -22.45 -10.32 -3.71
CA ASP A 612 -21.49 -10.92 -4.63
C ASP A 612 -20.64 -12.01 -3.96
N ALA A 613 -20.17 -11.79 -2.73
CA ALA A 613 -19.44 -12.80 -1.98
C ALA A 613 -20.30 -14.05 -1.66
N ASP A 614 -21.58 -13.86 -1.32
CA ASP A 614 -22.50 -14.99 -1.06
C ASP A 614 -22.80 -15.79 -2.33
N LEU A 615 -22.87 -15.11 -3.49
CA LEU A 615 -22.98 -15.79 -4.78
C LEU A 615 -21.73 -16.64 -5.07
N VAL A 616 -20.53 -16.15 -4.73
CA VAL A 616 -19.30 -16.94 -4.85
C VAL A 616 -19.33 -18.14 -3.92
N VAL A 617 -19.75 -18.00 -2.66
CA VAL A 617 -19.92 -19.14 -1.73
C VAL A 617 -20.83 -20.19 -2.35
N LYS A 618 -22.01 -19.78 -2.82
CA LYS A 618 -22.97 -20.68 -3.45
C LYS A 618 -22.39 -21.37 -4.68
N GLU A 619 -21.76 -20.62 -5.58
CA GLU A 619 -21.13 -21.14 -6.80
C GLU A 619 -20.03 -22.17 -6.49
N TRP A 620 -19.25 -21.96 -5.43
CA TRP A 620 -18.20 -22.89 -5.02
C TRP A 620 -18.74 -24.11 -4.30
N GLN A 621 -19.71 -23.97 -3.42
CA GLN A 621 -20.33 -25.11 -2.74
C GLN A 621 -21.21 -25.97 -3.67
N ASP A 622 -21.75 -25.39 -4.74
CA ASP A 622 -22.49 -26.12 -5.77
C ASP A 622 -21.57 -26.88 -6.75
N ASP A 623 -20.27 -26.60 -6.74
CA ASP A 623 -19.30 -27.26 -7.62
C ASP A 623 -19.15 -28.75 -7.28
N PRO A 624 -19.13 -29.67 -8.28
CA PRO A 624 -18.94 -31.10 -8.04
C PRO A 624 -17.68 -31.44 -7.25
N LEU A 625 -16.58 -30.70 -7.43
CA LEU A 625 -15.34 -30.92 -6.69
C LEU A 625 -15.51 -30.58 -5.21
N PHE A 626 -16.29 -29.54 -4.90
CA PHE A 626 -16.56 -29.14 -3.52
C PHE A 626 -17.47 -30.14 -2.82
N ARG A 627 -18.54 -30.57 -3.51
CA ARG A 627 -19.43 -31.63 -3.00
C ARG A 627 -18.71 -32.97 -2.81
N ASN A 628 -17.56 -33.17 -3.46
CA ASN A 628 -16.76 -34.37 -3.32
C ASN A 628 -15.77 -34.32 -2.14
N LEU A 629 -15.57 -33.16 -1.50
CA LEU A 629 -14.72 -33.03 -0.30
C LEU A 629 -15.26 -33.91 0.84
N ASN A 630 -14.35 -34.46 1.65
CA ASN A 630 -14.72 -35.26 2.80
C ASN A 630 -15.48 -34.43 3.84
N ALA A 631 -15.02 -33.21 4.13
CA ALA A 631 -15.75 -32.28 4.99
C ALA A 631 -17.17 -31.99 4.50
N ALA A 632 -17.37 -31.80 3.20
CA ALA A 632 -18.68 -31.52 2.61
C ALA A 632 -19.62 -32.72 2.72
N LYS A 633 -19.13 -33.93 2.41
CA LYS A 633 -19.91 -35.18 2.55
C LYS A 633 -20.29 -35.48 4.00
N ALA A 634 -19.42 -35.13 4.94
CA ALA A 634 -19.65 -35.29 6.37
C ALA A 634 -20.51 -34.17 6.99
N ASN A 635 -20.96 -33.18 6.18
CA ASN A 635 -21.66 -31.99 6.65
C ASN A 635 -20.89 -31.18 7.71
N LYS A 636 -19.56 -31.12 7.56
CA LYS A 636 -18.61 -30.41 8.43
C LYS A 636 -18.00 -29.20 7.72
N VAL A 637 -18.83 -28.45 7.01
CA VAL A 637 -18.49 -27.18 6.34
C VAL A 637 -19.21 -26.06 7.08
N ILE A 638 -18.49 -25.33 7.92
CA ILE A 638 -19.06 -24.44 8.94
C ILE A 638 -18.72 -23.00 8.62
N GLU A 639 -19.74 -22.14 8.52
CA GLU A 639 -19.51 -20.71 8.40
C GLU A 639 -19.14 -20.12 9.77
N VAL A 640 -18.12 -19.28 9.80
CA VAL A 640 -17.62 -18.59 10.99
C VAL A 640 -17.47 -17.09 10.73
N ASP A 641 -17.40 -16.31 11.79
CA ASP A 641 -17.32 -14.86 11.70
C ASP A 641 -15.96 -14.37 11.17
N GLU A 642 -15.96 -13.47 10.18
CA GLU A 642 -14.72 -12.96 9.57
C GLU A 642 -13.90 -12.09 10.54
N ALA A 643 -14.56 -11.29 11.38
CA ALA A 643 -13.89 -10.40 12.32
C ALA A 643 -13.12 -11.20 13.36
N ILE A 644 -13.76 -12.23 13.92
CA ILE A 644 -13.16 -13.13 14.90
C ILE A 644 -12.05 -13.99 14.25
N TRP A 645 -12.30 -14.61 13.10
CA TRP A 645 -11.36 -15.60 12.54
C TRP A 645 -10.20 -15.00 11.76
N ASN A 646 -10.23 -13.71 11.44
CA ASN A 646 -9.19 -13.10 10.62
C ASN A 646 -9.06 -11.57 10.70
N SER A 647 -10.10 -10.80 10.39
CA SER A 647 -9.92 -9.40 9.99
C SER A 647 -9.69 -8.44 11.16
N SER A 648 -10.09 -8.81 12.37
CA SER A 648 -9.78 -8.03 13.56
C SER A 648 -8.35 -8.31 14.03
N GLY A 649 -8.02 -9.58 14.27
CA GLY A 649 -6.65 -10.06 14.40
C GLY A 649 -5.95 -9.73 15.72
N GLY A 650 -6.67 -9.24 16.73
CA GLY A 650 -6.12 -8.93 18.05
C GLY A 650 -6.45 -9.98 19.13
N ILE A 651 -6.22 -9.58 20.38
CA ILE A 651 -6.34 -10.45 21.56
C ILE A 651 -7.79 -10.83 21.90
N GLU A 652 -8.76 -9.94 21.67
CA GLU A 652 -10.18 -10.21 21.92
C GLU A 652 -10.71 -11.20 20.89
N ALA A 653 -10.41 -10.96 19.61
CA ALA A 653 -10.72 -11.89 18.53
C ALA A 653 -10.07 -13.27 18.76
N ALA A 654 -8.82 -13.31 19.28
CA ALA A 654 -8.16 -14.56 19.60
C ALA A 654 -8.90 -15.32 20.71
N ASN A 655 -9.34 -14.63 21.76
CA ASN A 655 -10.14 -15.21 22.84
C ASN A 655 -11.50 -15.74 22.35
N LEU A 656 -12.22 -14.97 21.53
CA LEU A 656 -13.49 -15.37 20.94
C LEU A 656 -13.34 -16.56 19.98
N LEU A 657 -12.22 -16.63 19.25
CA LEU A 657 -11.91 -17.79 18.41
C LEU A 657 -11.75 -19.06 19.25
N LEU A 658 -11.10 -18.99 20.42
CA LEU A 658 -11.04 -20.11 21.36
C LEU A 658 -12.43 -20.52 21.83
N ASP A 659 -13.31 -19.57 22.14
CA ASP A 659 -14.70 -19.85 22.54
C ASP A 659 -15.48 -20.58 21.44
N GLU A 660 -15.34 -20.16 20.18
CA GLU A 660 -16.02 -20.81 19.05
C GLU A 660 -15.48 -22.21 18.78
N LEU A 661 -14.17 -22.42 18.89
CA LEU A 661 -13.55 -23.74 18.78
C LEU A 661 -14.01 -24.67 19.91
N GLU A 662 -13.97 -24.21 21.16
CA GLU A 662 -14.44 -24.97 22.32
C GLU A 662 -15.90 -25.37 22.12
N LYS A 663 -16.78 -24.42 21.81
CA LYS A 663 -18.20 -24.68 21.57
C LYS A 663 -18.43 -25.70 20.46
N TYR A 664 -17.71 -25.60 19.34
CA TYR A 664 -17.88 -26.53 18.23
C TYR A 664 -17.43 -27.94 18.60
N PHE A 665 -16.25 -28.08 19.22
CA PHE A 665 -15.68 -29.37 19.59
C PHE A 665 -16.19 -29.92 20.92
N GLU A 666 -16.97 -29.21 21.71
CA GLU A 666 -17.75 -29.81 22.81
C GLU A 666 -19.06 -30.42 22.30
N ALA A 667 -19.69 -29.79 21.30
CA ALA A 667 -20.94 -30.25 20.72
C ALA A 667 -20.78 -31.46 19.75
N ASN A 668 -19.55 -31.74 19.30
CA ASN A 668 -19.22 -32.78 18.31
C ASN A 668 -17.99 -33.60 18.75
#